data_AF-A0AA97DAG8-F1
#
_entry.id   AF-A0AA97DAG8-F1
#
_cell.length_a   1.000
_cell.length_b   1.000
_cell.length_c   1.000
_cell.angle_alpha   90.00
_cell.angle_beta   90.00
_cell.angle_gamma   90.00
#
_symmetry.space_group_name_H-M   'P 1'
#
loop_
_entity.id
_entity.type
_entity.pdbx_description
1 polymer ?
#
loop_
_entity_poly.entity_id
_entity_poly.type
_entity_poly.pdbx_seq_one_letter_code
_entity_poly.pdbx_strand_id
1 'polypeptide(L)'
;MKYFSKSTTCILAVLLAASVCCTAAAPAFAADEGTSTASYTTSETADSLRQTSASAVTSVKVHSNGKDLDVTTDPNTVLELPRLSILTFTVKSTRAVNYTAGTGSVARTGTLTAYNASTKESTYNVTAIGALGTSSGLYLDGKKIFSIKVGHTPFVCDTTMPVTKTIGENYTFKVTAENSADAISFHVGNGSLAATAALPVRTESGKKAYYFKLTAVKEGRTGVYVTVNGTAYYSFDIIVHAKESSEKSAFTCSPSTDVTKTVGETYTFQVTAGSTADSLTFNAGNGSVLSTFAAAPSVSNGKKVYTFRITALKAGKTGIYVVQNSGTPTHVFDVTVQDKAKDDSNTDKKYAVLTGDNVNLRSGPGTSYDVVDNLAKGAVFQVLDTSNSEWTKVTTSSGQIGYVSTQYLQFTSTPGSSASQLSISKASGTFAAGKSMFISATVKPTGSYVTWTSSDEKIAKVKADGNYCYILGVSSGTATIKAASGGISTSCTVTVTAADPVRFTYASPNVVTAGQDVVLYATTDPSRTGVQFQLDGKTYPADYIRTDSTNGVSTKVWKATVSGLAQGTFSYTAVSKTTGSYSTAGVSGDIFVTAAKDYATTTQENHRASEDMLNFLSAKEGYYASPYRDTLTTDQIPTTGYGMVLYDGDVFYNDMSETEAWACMVNDINKSSYTSAVNSLRSKNNLWMSQSQADALISFAYNVGSSYFADMSTSCTFRDVMLNAVVPPTDASASKAYRARLTGDSVLYTAASGGSSLGTVSSGTVVQVIGVSDGSKYNQQHKNVWYQVQANGKTGWMSAAYVHIDDSYNLKHDLIYTNADVFGSQMARWCMAGGSPISGLLYRRIQEANMYNYNDYNTDLTYAKSNPYGYTLPSLS
;
A
#
# COMPACT_ATOMS: atom_id res chain seq x y z
N MET A 1 -7.16 -3.01 14.00
CA MET A 1 -6.85 -3.80 15.20
C MET A 1 -5.37 -3.66 15.51
N LYS A 2 -4.98 -2.53 16.10
CA LYS A 2 -3.80 -2.45 16.97
C LYS A 2 -4.37 -2.46 18.39
N TYR A 3 -3.73 -3.19 19.31
CA TYR A 3 -4.04 -3.35 20.74
C TYR A 3 -4.99 -4.48 21.17
N PHE A 4 -4.37 -5.57 21.65
CA PHE A 4 -4.58 -6.06 23.02
C PHE A 4 -3.22 -6.46 23.59
N SER A 5 -2.73 -5.74 24.59
CA SER A 5 -1.78 -6.28 25.55
C SER A 5 -2.05 -5.63 26.90
N LYS A 6 -2.11 -6.47 27.94
CA LYS A 6 -2.37 -6.22 29.37
C LYS A 6 -3.80 -6.49 29.85
N SER A 7 -4.06 -7.76 30.18
CA SER A 7 -4.50 -8.17 31.52
C SER A 7 -4.52 -9.70 31.66
N THR A 8 -3.98 -10.18 32.77
CA THR A 8 -3.86 -11.59 33.16
C THR A 8 -5.14 -12.06 33.87
N THR A 9 -5.51 -13.35 33.70
CA THR A 9 -6.09 -14.31 34.69
C THR A 9 -7.33 -15.11 34.20
N CYS A 10 -7.15 -16.46 34.15
CA CYS A 10 -8.03 -17.66 34.27
C CYS A 10 -9.56 -17.59 33.96
N ILE A 11 -10.25 -18.59 33.36
CA ILE A 11 -10.51 -19.98 33.79
C ILE A 11 -11.07 -20.86 32.62
N LEU A 12 -10.84 -22.18 32.79
CA LEU A 12 -11.17 -23.46 32.13
C LEU A 12 -12.62 -23.77 31.61
N ALA A 13 -12.68 -24.60 30.53
CA ALA A 13 -13.67 -25.64 30.09
C ALA A 13 -15.14 -25.22 29.80
N VAL A 14 -15.82 -25.72 28.75
CA VAL A 14 -16.34 -27.10 28.55
C VAL A 14 -16.70 -27.38 27.07
N LEU A 15 -16.60 -28.67 26.69
CA LEU A 15 -16.90 -29.35 25.42
C LEU A 15 -18.37 -29.35 24.92
N LEU A 16 -18.52 -29.71 23.63
CA LEU A 16 -19.28 -30.87 23.06
C LEU A 16 -20.28 -30.58 21.91
N ALA A 17 -19.92 -31.09 20.73
CA ALA A 17 -20.67 -31.80 19.68
C ALA A 17 -21.91 -31.19 18.98
N ALA A 18 -21.91 -31.30 17.64
CA ALA A 18 -22.81 -32.19 16.90
C ALA A 18 -22.39 -32.32 15.42
N SER A 19 -22.17 -33.56 14.98
CA SER A 19 -22.17 -34.00 13.58
C SER A 19 -23.56 -34.53 13.23
N VAL A 20 -24.08 -34.27 12.01
CA VAL A 20 -24.99 -35.21 11.30
C VAL A 20 -24.80 -35.10 9.78
N CYS A 21 -24.78 -36.29 9.18
CA CYS A 21 -24.62 -36.71 7.79
C CYS A 21 -25.44 -36.01 6.69
N CYS A 22 -24.96 -36.11 5.45
CA CYS A 22 -25.69 -36.86 4.40
C CYS A 22 -24.77 -37.29 3.24
N THR A 23 -24.95 -38.54 2.84
CA THR A 23 -24.32 -39.29 1.75
C THR A 23 -25.05 -39.11 0.42
N ALA A 24 -24.35 -39.10 -0.73
CA ALA A 24 -24.80 -39.73 -1.97
C ALA A 24 -23.66 -39.78 -3.03
N ALA A 25 -23.69 -40.84 -3.84
CA ALA A 25 -22.61 -41.37 -4.68
C ALA A 25 -22.57 -40.81 -6.13
N ALA A 26 -21.36 -40.90 -6.72
CA ALA A 26 -20.91 -41.34 -8.07
C ALA A 26 -21.91 -41.40 -9.28
N PRO A 27 -21.47 -41.40 -10.58
CA PRO A 27 -20.16 -41.88 -11.05
C PRO A 27 -19.50 -41.12 -12.23
N ALA A 28 -18.35 -41.69 -12.61
CA ALA A 28 -17.41 -41.34 -13.66
C ALA A 28 -17.95 -41.36 -15.10
N PHE A 29 -17.26 -40.64 -15.98
CA PHE A 29 -17.00 -41.04 -17.36
C PHE A 29 -15.53 -40.80 -17.71
N ALA A 30 -14.96 -41.75 -18.45
CA ALA A 30 -13.54 -41.91 -18.79
C ALA A 30 -13.25 -41.57 -20.26
N ALA A 31 -11.96 -41.36 -20.53
CA ALA A 31 -11.24 -41.42 -21.83
C ALA A 31 -11.64 -40.35 -22.87
N ASP A 32 -10.71 -39.70 -23.58
CA ASP A 32 -9.73 -40.34 -24.46
C ASP A 32 -8.48 -39.46 -24.73
N GLU A 33 -7.46 -40.14 -25.23
CA GLU A 33 -6.04 -39.86 -25.32
C GLU A 33 -5.60 -38.82 -26.36
N GLY A 34 -4.34 -38.37 -26.21
CA GLY A 34 -3.63 -37.54 -27.18
C GLY A 34 -2.18 -37.27 -26.76
N THR A 35 -1.42 -38.34 -26.55
CA THR A 35 0.02 -38.34 -26.26
C THR A 35 0.87 -37.76 -27.40
N SER A 36 1.87 -36.95 -27.05
CA SER A 36 3.13 -36.86 -27.81
C SER A 36 4.26 -36.57 -26.83
N THR A 37 5.03 -37.63 -26.55
CA THR A 37 6.23 -37.70 -25.73
C THR A 37 7.48 -37.51 -26.59
N ALA A 38 8.47 -36.79 -26.07
CA ALA A 38 9.89 -37.06 -26.31
C ALA A 38 10.73 -36.38 -25.20
N SER A 39 10.92 -37.04 -24.05
CA SER A 39 12.15 -37.74 -23.64
C SER A 39 13.43 -36.87 -23.60
N TYR A 40 13.79 -36.43 -22.39
CA TYR A 40 15.14 -35.97 -22.04
C TYR A 40 15.92 -37.14 -21.43
N THR A 41 17.10 -37.42 -21.98
CA THR A 41 18.12 -38.29 -21.40
C THR A 41 19.21 -37.44 -20.78
N THR A 42 19.60 -37.83 -19.56
CA THR A 42 20.67 -37.29 -18.72
C THR A 42 22.04 -37.80 -19.14
N SER A 43 23.07 -36.94 -19.13
CA SER A 43 24.40 -37.24 -18.57
C SER A 43 25.34 -36.03 -18.68
N GLU A 44 26.15 -35.88 -17.63
CA GLU A 44 27.12 -34.83 -17.33
C GLU A 44 28.27 -34.69 -18.33
N THR A 45 28.85 -33.49 -18.45
CA THR A 45 30.25 -33.21 -18.05
C THR A 45 30.53 -31.71 -18.10
N ALA A 46 31.21 -31.23 -17.05
CA ALA A 46 31.68 -29.87 -16.92
C ALA A 46 32.89 -29.59 -17.82
N ASP A 47 33.03 -28.32 -18.19
CA ASP A 47 34.27 -27.65 -18.57
C ASP A 47 34.84 -27.95 -19.97
N SER A 48 34.21 -27.38 -21.00
CA SER A 48 34.91 -26.78 -22.15
C SER A 48 33.96 -25.90 -22.97
N LEU A 49 34.50 -24.83 -23.55
CA LEU A 49 33.87 -23.83 -24.45
C LEU A 49 33.31 -22.56 -23.79
N ARG A 50 34.25 -21.75 -23.26
CA ARG A 50 34.19 -20.30 -23.51
C ARG A 50 34.30 -20.07 -25.04
N GLN A 51 33.16 -20.10 -25.73
CA GLN A 51 33.00 -19.39 -27.00
C GLN A 51 32.20 -18.13 -26.71
N THR A 52 32.81 -16.97 -26.91
CA THR A 52 32.13 -15.68 -26.98
C THR A 52 31.13 -15.73 -28.14
N SER A 53 29.88 -16.05 -27.84
CA SER A 53 28.78 -15.95 -28.79
C SER A 53 28.62 -14.50 -29.20
N ALA A 54 28.65 -14.23 -30.50
CA ALA A 54 28.38 -12.91 -31.06
C ALA A 54 27.02 -12.40 -30.52
N SER A 55 26.97 -11.13 -30.13
CA SER A 55 25.74 -10.53 -29.58
C SER A 55 24.61 -10.67 -30.60
N ALA A 56 23.47 -11.24 -30.17
CA ALA A 56 22.30 -11.40 -31.03
C ALA A 56 21.71 -10.06 -31.49
N VAL A 57 21.99 -8.97 -30.77
CA VAL A 57 21.52 -7.62 -31.07
C VAL A 57 22.50 -6.92 -32.04
N THR A 58 21.99 -6.50 -33.19
CA THR A 58 22.78 -5.82 -34.23
C THR A 58 22.51 -4.32 -34.31
N SER A 59 21.36 -3.84 -33.80
CA SER A 59 21.08 -2.39 -33.71
C SER A 59 19.97 -2.09 -32.70
N VAL A 60 20.09 -0.97 -31.97
CA VAL A 60 19.09 -0.39 -31.07
C VAL A 60 18.89 1.07 -31.46
N LYS A 61 17.72 1.40 -32.00
CA LYS A 61 17.36 2.77 -32.41
C LYS A 61 16.25 3.33 -31.54
N VAL A 62 16.50 4.50 -30.98
CA VAL A 62 15.59 5.21 -30.08
C VAL A 62 15.13 6.50 -30.72
N HIS A 63 13.83 6.79 -30.67
CA HIS A 63 13.32 8.11 -31.05
C HIS A 63 13.10 8.94 -29.78
N SER A 64 13.85 10.03 -29.62
CA SER A 64 13.80 10.87 -28.41
C SER A 64 13.97 12.35 -28.79
N ASN A 65 13.13 13.23 -28.21
CA ASN A 65 13.14 14.68 -28.48
C ASN A 65 13.11 15.05 -29.98
N GLY A 66 12.34 14.31 -30.78
CA GLY A 66 12.21 14.53 -32.23
C GLY A 66 13.43 14.14 -33.06
N LYS A 67 14.37 13.37 -32.50
CA LYS A 67 15.57 12.88 -33.19
C LYS A 67 15.69 11.36 -33.05
N ASP A 68 16.17 10.72 -34.12
CA ASP A 68 16.57 9.32 -34.09
C ASP A 68 18.01 9.21 -33.55
N LEU A 69 18.18 8.46 -32.48
CA LEU A 69 19.46 8.17 -31.85
C LEU A 69 19.77 6.67 -31.98
N ASP A 70 20.97 6.34 -32.46
CA ASP A 70 21.48 4.97 -32.44
C ASP A 70 22.33 4.76 -31.18
N VAL A 71 21.84 3.91 -30.27
CA VAL A 71 22.49 3.63 -28.97
C VAL A 71 23.19 2.28 -28.95
N THR A 72 23.37 1.65 -30.11
CA THR A 72 23.88 0.27 -30.23
C THR A 72 25.26 0.08 -29.59
N THR A 73 26.10 1.11 -29.62
CA THR A 73 27.52 1.03 -29.20
C THR A 73 27.83 1.81 -27.93
N ASP A 74 26.89 2.58 -27.38
CA ASP A 74 27.12 3.42 -26.21
C ASP A 74 26.12 3.11 -25.07
N PRO A 75 26.42 2.11 -24.22
CA PRO A 75 25.59 1.73 -23.08
C PRO A 75 25.57 2.74 -21.93
N ASN A 76 26.37 3.81 -22.02
CA ASN A 76 26.41 4.89 -21.04
C ASN A 76 25.46 6.04 -21.41
N THR A 77 24.82 6.00 -22.57
CA THR A 77 23.77 6.95 -22.94
C THR A 77 22.69 7.00 -21.86
N VAL A 78 22.38 8.19 -21.35
CA VAL A 78 21.27 8.42 -20.41
C VAL A 78 20.21 9.29 -21.09
N LEU A 79 19.00 8.76 -21.22
CA LEU A 79 17.86 9.50 -21.75
C LEU A 79 16.96 9.95 -20.61
N GLU A 80 16.80 11.26 -20.45
CA GLU A 80 15.89 11.80 -19.45
C GLU A 80 14.44 11.71 -19.95
N LEU A 81 13.62 10.98 -19.18
CA LEU A 81 12.22 10.70 -19.47
C LEU A 81 11.35 11.30 -18.37
N PRO A 82 10.41 12.21 -18.71
CA PRO A 82 9.42 12.71 -17.77
C PRO A 82 8.72 11.59 -17.03
N ARG A 83 8.42 11.75 -15.74
CA ARG A 83 7.71 10.74 -14.97
C ARG A 83 6.39 10.37 -15.66
N LEU A 84 6.11 9.08 -15.74
CA LEU A 84 5.02 8.40 -16.45
C LEU A 84 5.06 8.47 -17.99
N SER A 85 6.08 9.09 -18.59
CA SER A 85 6.26 9.05 -20.05
C SER A 85 6.68 7.67 -20.55
N ILE A 86 6.33 7.39 -21.81
CA ILE A 86 6.69 6.15 -22.51
C ILE A 86 7.70 6.49 -23.59
N LEU A 87 8.83 5.80 -23.59
CA LEU A 87 9.79 5.80 -24.68
C LEU A 87 9.68 4.49 -25.44
N THR A 88 9.60 4.56 -26.77
CA THR A 88 9.57 3.39 -27.65
C THR A 88 10.89 3.31 -28.42
N PHE A 89 11.40 2.10 -28.62
CA PHE A 89 12.62 1.88 -29.39
C PHE A 89 12.58 0.55 -30.15
N THR A 90 13.24 0.52 -31.30
CA THR A 90 13.29 -0.64 -32.20
C THR A 90 14.63 -1.33 -32.07
N VAL A 91 14.59 -2.66 -32.01
CA VAL A 91 15.76 -3.53 -31.88
C VAL A 91 15.83 -4.45 -33.10
N LYS A 92 16.99 -4.44 -33.79
CA LYS A 92 17.34 -5.47 -34.77
C LYS A 92 18.16 -6.56 -34.11
N SER A 93 17.75 -7.81 -34.29
CA SER A 93 18.41 -8.97 -33.69
C SER A 93 18.30 -10.21 -34.57
N THR A 94 19.23 -11.15 -34.44
CA THR A 94 19.23 -12.41 -35.23
C THR A 94 18.24 -13.45 -34.72
N ARG A 95 17.72 -13.26 -33.50
CA ARG A 95 16.71 -14.07 -32.82
C ARG A 95 15.98 -13.21 -31.78
N ALA A 96 14.87 -13.69 -31.24
CA ALA A 96 14.22 -13.05 -30.09
C ALA A 96 15.18 -12.88 -28.90
N VAL A 97 15.08 -11.74 -28.21
CA VAL A 97 15.91 -11.34 -27.07
C VAL A 97 15.06 -10.97 -25.86
N ASN A 98 15.57 -11.25 -24.66
CA ASN A 98 14.91 -10.95 -23.39
C ASN A 98 15.15 -9.49 -23.01
N TYR A 99 14.08 -8.72 -22.84
CA TYR A 99 14.13 -7.31 -22.49
C TYR A 99 13.76 -7.08 -21.02
N THR A 100 14.65 -6.41 -20.28
CA THR A 100 14.48 -6.13 -18.84
C THR A 100 14.97 -4.71 -18.50
N ALA A 101 14.52 -4.16 -17.36
CA ALA A 101 15.01 -2.88 -16.85
C ALA A 101 15.08 -2.87 -15.32
N GLY A 102 16.28 -2.62 -14.77
CA GLY A 102 16.52 -2.46 -13.33
C GLY A 102 15.67 -3.37 -12.43
N THR A 103 15.23 -2.82 -11.30
CA THR A 103 14.35 -3.49 -10.31
C THR A 103 12.85 -3.26 -10.57
N GLY A 104 12.47 -2.70 -11.73
CA GLY A 104 11.09 -2.30 -12.02
C GLY A 104 10.60 -1.06 -11.26
N SER A 105 11.29 -0.59 -10.22
CA SER A 105 10.91 0.57 -9.38
C SER A 105 11.11 1.93 -10.09
N VAL A 106 12.00 1.97 -11.09
CA VAL A 106 12.33 3.20 -11.84
C VAL A 106 11.76 3.18 -13.25
N ALA A 107 11.72 2.00 -13.88
CA ALA A 107 11.38 1.82 -15.28
C ALA A 107 10.53 0.56 -15.45
N ARG A 108 9.37 0.67 -16.08
CA ARG A 108 8.52 -0.47 -16.44
C ARG A 108 8.72 -0.81 -17.91
N THR A 109 9.13 -2.03 -18.21
CA THR A 109 9.33 -2.49 -19.59
C THR A 109 8.04 -3.02 -20.21
N GLY A 110 7.88 -2.82 -21.53
CA GLY A 110 6.85 -3.47 -22.31
C GLY A 110 7.36 -3.88 -23.70
N THR A 111 6.69 -4.89 -24.28
CA THR A 111 6.92 -5.31 -25.66
C THR A 111 5.73 -4.87 -26.51
N LEU A 112 5.97 -4.00 -27.49
CA LEU A 112 4.94 -3.49 -28.39
C LEU A 112 4.77 -4.39 -29.62
N THR A 113 5.88 -4.90 -30.16
CA THR A 113 5.88 -5.84 -31.27
C THR A 113 6.91 -6.92 -30.98
N ALA A 114 6.44 -8.17 -30.89
CA ALA A 114 7.28 -9.34 -30.70
C ALA A 114 8.22 -9.56 -31.90
N TYR A 115 9.26 -10.36 -31.70
CA TYR A 115 10.27 -10.64 -32.72
C TYR A 115 9.67 -11.18 -34.03
N ASN A 116 9.96 -10.48 -35.12
CA ASN A 116 9.59 -10.89 -36.48
C ASN A 116 10.81 -11.51 -37.19
N ALA A 117 10.74 -12.80 -37.49
CA ALA A 117 11.84 -13.54 -38.11
C ALA A 117 12.21 -13.05 -39.53
N SER A 118 11.26 -12.46 -40.26
CA SER A 118 11.48 -11.96 -41.63
C SER A 118 12.17 -10.59 -41.64
N THR A 119 11.75 -9.68 -40.76
CA THR A 119 12.34 -8.32 -40.68
C THR A 119 13.52 -8.25 -39.70
N LYS A 120 13.68 -9.26 -38.84
CA LYS A 120 14.66 -9.32 -37.76
C LYS A 120 14.49 -8.20 -36.72
N GLU A 121 13.27 -7.69 -36.57
CA GLU A 121 12.95 -6.54 -35.71
C GLU A 121 12.03 -6.91 -34.55
N SER A 122 12.16 -6.17 -33.45
CA SER A 122 11.23 -6.11 -32.31
C SER A 122 11.07 -4.66 -31.89
N THR A 123 9.90 -4.30 -31.38
CA THR A 123 9.64 -2.95 -30.86
C THR A 123 9.32 -3.05 -29.37
N TYR A 124 10.11 -2.38 -28.54
CA TYR A 124 9.95 -2.34 -27.10
C TYR A 124 9.55 -0.94 -26.64
N ASN A 125 9.00 -0.86 -25.44
CA ASN A 125 8.77 0.40 -24.76
C ASN A 125 9.26 0.37 -23.32
N VAL A 126 9.49 1.55 -22.75
CA VAL A 126 9.79 1.74 -21.33
C VAL A 126 8.97 2.89 -20.79
N THR A 127 8.31 2.69 -19.66
CA THR A 127 7.64 3.75 -18.91
C THR A 127 8.52 4.19 -17.73
N ALA A 128 8.82 5.48 -17.62
CA ALA A 128 9.55 6.02 -16.47
C ALA A 128 8.61 6.15 -15.26
N ILE A 129 8.70 5.26 -14.27
CA ILE A 129 7.73 5.21 -13.15
C ILE A 129 8.31 5.59 -11.78
N GLY A 130 9.64 5.67 -11.68
CA GLY A 130 10.34 5.98 -10.43
C GLY A 130 10.20 7.42 -9.94
N ALA A 131 10.85 7.70 -8.82
CA ALA A 131 10.98 9.06 -8.29
C ALA A 131 11.84 9.94 -9.19
N LEU A 132 11.59 11.25 -9.18
CA LEU A 132 12.34 12.23 -9.97
C LEU A 132 13.85 12.14 -9.67
N GLY A 133 14.66 12.17 -10.71
CA GLY A 133 16.11 12.05 -10.66
C GLY A 133 16.67 10.62 -10.57
N THR A 134 15.83 9.61 -10.30
CA THR A 134 16.27 8.20 -10.31
C THR A 134 16.55 7.71 -11.72
N SER A 135 17.42 6.71 -11.87
CA SER A 135 17.80 6.17 -13.18
C SER A 135 17.72 4.64 -13.22
N SER A 136 17.40 4.08 -14.39
CA SER A 136 17.37 2.63 -14.62
C SER A 136 18.17 2.27 -15.86
N GLY A 137 19.01 1.25 -15.77
CA GLY A 137 19.57 0.59 -16.95
C GLY A 137 18.52 -0.26 -17.65
N LEU A 138 18.55 -0.25 -18.99
CA LEU A 138 17.79 -1.17 -19.83
C LEU A 138 18.72 -2.24 -20.38
N TYR A 139 18.24 -3.48 -20.47
CA TYR A 139 19.06 -4.64 -20.80
C TYR A 139 18.37 -5.54 -21.83
N LEU A 140 19.16 -6.05 -22.79
CA LEU A 140 18.76 -7.11 -23.72
C LEU A 140 19.66 -8.33 -23.50
N ASP A 141 19.08 -9.50 -23.22
CA ASP A 141 19.81 -10.73 -22.82
C ASP A 141 20.85 -10.47 -21.72
N GLY A 142 20.49 -9.63 -20.73
CA GLY A 142 21.36 -9.25 -19.61
C GLY A 142 22.48 -8.26 -19.94
N LYS A 143 22.64 -7.84 -21.21
CA LYS A 143 23.60 -6.81 -21.61
C LYS A 143 22.95 -5.43 -21.61
N LYS A 144 23.57 -4.48 -20.91
CA LYS A 144 23.10 -3.09 -20.82
C LYS A 144 23.13 -2.43 -22.20
N ILE A 145 22.05 -1.76 -22.59
CA ILE A 145 21.93 -1.04 -23.87
C ILE A 145 21.98 0.48 -23.72
N PHE A 146 21.27 1.04 -22.73
CA PHE A 146 21.32 2.46 -22.34
C PHE A 146 20.61 2.61 -20.98
N SER A 147 20.56 3.81 -20.43
CA SER A 147 19.82 4.13 -19.20
C SER A 147 18.75 5.18 -19.44
N ILE A 148 17.67 5.13 -18.66
CA ILE A 148 16.71 6.23 -18.54
C ILE A 148 16.88 6.93 -17.20
N LYS A 149 16.58 8.22 -17.13
CA LYS A 149 16.50 9.01 -15.89
C LYS A 149 15.12 9.63 -15.78
N VAL A 150 14.47 9.54 -14.63
CA VAL A 150 13.14 10.12 -14.44
C VAL A 150 13.26 11.64 -14.29
N GLY A 151 12.66 12.39 -15.22
CA GLY A 151 12.60 13.85 -15.24
C GLY A 151 11.24 14.42 -14.85
N HIS A 152 11.14 15.74 -14.71
CA HIS A 152 9.90 16.46 -14.41
C HIS A 152 8.93 16.46 -15.61
N THR A 153 7.63 16.57 -15.36
CA THR A 153 6.62 16.89 -16.38
C THR A 153 6.44 18.42 -16.45
N PRO A 154 6.46 19.06 -17.63
CA PRO A 154 6.33 20.52 -17.75
C PRO A 154 4.89 21.05 -17.56
N PHE A 155 4.06 20.26 -16.89
CA PHE A 155 2.65 20.57 -16.62
C PHE A 155 2.15 19.76 -15.42
N VAL A 156 1.03 20.20 -14.87
CA VAL A 156 0.24 19.49 -13.85
C VAL A 156 -1.11 19.12 -14.45
N CYS A 157 -1.51 17.85 -14.37
CA CYS A 157 -2.86 17.41 -14.72
C CYS A 157 -3.64 17.09 -13.44
N ASP A 158 -4.90 17.54 -13.36
CA ASP A 158 -5.76 17.28 -12.21
C ASP A 158 -6.39 15.87 -12.22
N THR A 159 -6.32 15.17 -13.36
CA THR A 159 -6.67 13.76 -13.49
C THR A 159 -5.42 12.89 -13.47
N THR A 160 -5.26 12.15 -12.38
CA THR A 160 -4.09 11.27 -12.16
C THR A 160 -4.44 9.78 -12.18
N MET A 161 -5.72 9.44 -12.35
CA MET A 161 -6.26 8.08 -12.34
C MET A 161 -7.08 7.78 -13.60
N PRO A 162 -7.20 6.50 -14.01
CA PRO A 162 -8.08 6.12 -15.11
C PRO A 162 -9.54 6.55 -14.89
N VAL A 163 -10.22 6.92 -15.98
CA VAL A 163 -11.60 7.41 -15.97
C VAL A 163 -12.49 6.46 -16.75
N THR A 164 -13.61 6.03 -16.16
CA THR A 164 -14.58 5.14 -16.81
C THR A 164 -15.81 5.91 -17.29
N LYS A 165 -16.26 5.66 -18.53
CA LYS A 165 -17.41 6.33 -19.18
C LYS A 165 -18.24 5.37 -20.03
N THR A 166 -19.54 5.64 -20.16
CA THR A 166 -20.42 4.91 -21.09
C THR A 166 -20.42 5.59 -22.46
N ILE A 167 -20.61 4.84 -23.56
CA ILE A 167 -20.71 5.40 -24.93
C ILE A 167 -21.69 6.57 -24.94
N GLY A 168 -21.19 7.75 -25.35
CA GLY A 168 -21.91 9.01 -25.42
C GLY A 168 -21.65 9.98 -24.26
N GLU A 169 -21.03 9.54 -23.15
CA GLU A 169 -20.74 10.41 -22.02
C GLU A 169 -19.48 11.26 -22.22
N ASN A 170 -19.45 12.41 -21.55
CA ASN A 170 -18.32 13.33 -21.57
C ASN A 170 -17.52 13.31 -20.26
N TYR A 171 -16.23 13.63 -20.33
CA TYR A 171 -15.36 13.91 -19.20
C TYR A 171 -14.51 15.14 -19.48
N THR A 172 -14.36 16.04 -18.50
CA THR A 172 -13.50 17.22 -18.65
C THR A 172 -12.38 17.16 -17.61
N PHE A 173 -11.16 17.48 -18.03
CA PHE A 173 -9.98 17.57 -17.15
C PHE A 173 -9.17 18.83 -17.43
N LYS A 174 -8.33 19.21 -16.47
CA LYS A 174 -7.49 20.41 -16.49
C LYS A 174 -6.02 20.04 -16.60
N VAL A 175 -5.31 20.82 -17.39
CA VAL A 175 -3.85 20.80 -17.49
C VAL A 175 -3.32 22.21 -17.25
N THR A 176 -2.50 22.38 -16.22
CA THR A 176 -1.84 23.64 -15.91
C THR A 176 -0.40 23.59 -16.40
N ALA A 177 -0.04 24.48 -17.33
CA ALA A 177 1.33 24.59 -17.80
C ALA A 177 2.24 25.10 -16.68
N GLU A 178 3.45 24.54 -16.57
CA GLU A 178 4.42 25.04 -15.60
C GLU A 178 4.95 26.42 -16.01
N ASN A 179 5.22 26.61 -17.31
CA ASN A 179 5.59 27.88 -17.92
C ASN A 179 4.45 28.45 -18.79
N SER A 180 4.16 29.75 -18.67
CA SER A 180 3.08 30.42 -19.40
C SER A 180 3.35 30.56 -20.91
N ALA A 181 4.59 30.37 -21.34
CA ALA A 181 4.99 30.34 -22.75
C ALA A 181 4.73 28.99 -23.44
N ASP A 182 4.52 27.91 -22.67
CA ASP A 182 4.36 26.57 -23.23
C ASP A 182 3.04 26.43 -24.02
N ALA A 183 3.13 25.82 -25.21
CA ALA A 183 1.97 25.45 -26.01
C ALA A 183 1.52 24.04 -25.58
N ILE A 184 0.33 23.95 -24.97
CA ILE A 184 -0.27 22.67 -24.56
C ILE A 184 -1.40 22.28 -25.50
N SER A 185 -1.38 21.02 -25.95
CA SER A 185 -2.48 20.31 -26.58
C SER A 185 -2.64 18.93 -25.95
N PHE A 186 -3.60 18.13 -26.43
CA PHE A 186 -3.77 16.75 -25.95
C PHE A 186 -4.36 15.88 -27.06
N HIS A 187 -4.21 14.57 -26.92
CA HIS A 187 -4.84 13.58 -27.79
C HIS A 187 -5.10 12.27 -27.03
N VAL A 188 -5.85 11.37 -27.65
CA VAL A 188 -6.01 9.99 -27.17
C VAL A 188 -5.26 9.02 -28.07
N GLY A 189 -4.75 7.92 -27.50
CA GLY A 189 -4.04 6.88 -28.25
C GLY A 189 -4.92 6.20 -29.31
N ASN A 190 -6.22 6.07 -29.07
CA ASN A 190 -7.18 5.51 -30.01
C ASN A 190 -8.43 6.41 -30.11
N GLY A 191 -8.44 7.27 -31.13
CA GLY A 191 -9.53 8.21 -31.43
C GLY A 191 -10.86 7.55 -31.83
N SER A 192 -10.87 6.24 -32.11
CA SER A 192 -12.11 5.49 -32.36
C SER A 192 -12.83 5.09 -31.06
N LEU A 193 -12.13 5.11 -29.92
CA LEU A 193 -12.70 4.77 -28.60
C LEU A 193 -13.18 6.01 -27.85
N ALA A 194 -12.46 7.13 -27.97
CA ALA A 194 -12.83 8.40 -27.37
C ALA A 194 -12.53 9.57 -28.32
N ALA A 195 -13.45 10.52 -28.44
CA ALA A 195 -13.24 11.77 -29.17
C ALA A 195 -12.79 12.89 -28.24
N THR A 196 -12.03 13.85 -28.75
CA THR A 196 -11.42 14.93 -27.97
C THR A 196 -11.92 16.30 -28.42
N ALA A 197 -12.13 17.24 -27.50
CA ALA A 197 -12.33 18.65 -27.80
C ALA A 197 -11.56 19.54 -26.83
N ALA A 198 -10.90 20.59 -27.34
CA ALA A 198 -10.32 21.64 -26.51
C ALA A 198 -11.40 22.62 -26.06
N LEU A 199 -11.35 23.01 -24.79
CA LEU A 199 -12.21 24.04 -24.19
C LEU A 199 -11.39 25.34 -23.95
N PRO A 200 -12.03 26.47 -23.63
CA PRO A 200 -11.34 27.75 -23.47
C PRO A 200 -10.21 27.69 -22.42
N VAL A 201 -9.05 28.25 -22.80
CA VAL A 201 -7.90 28.41 -21.90
C VAL A 201 -8.20 29.51 -20.89
N ARG A 202 -7.84 29.29 -19.63
CA ARG A 202 -7.98 30.26 -18.53
C ARG A 202 -6.63 30.62 -17.96
N THR A 203 -6.55 31.76 -17.28
CA THR A 203 -5.40 32.11 -16.44
C THR A 203 -5.79 31.92 -14.98
N GLU A 204 -5.09 31.03 -14.28
CA GLU A 204 -5.31 30.71 -12.87
C GLU A 204 -4.00 30.92 -12.12
N SER A 205 -4.00 31.79 -11.10
CA SER A 205 -2.81 32.09 -10.29
C SER A 205 -1.56 32.47 -11.11
N GLY A 206 -1.76 33.21 -12.22
CA GLY A 206 -0.67 33.65 -13.11
C GLY A 206 -0.14 32.59 -14.09
N LYS A 207 -0.71 31.37 -14.10
CA LYS A 207 -0.35 30.29 -15.03
C LYS A 207 -1.50 30.02 -16.02
N LYS A 208 -1.17 29.52 -17.22
CA LYS A 208 -2.18 29.10 -18.20
C LYS A 208 -2.73 27.72 -17.82
N ALA A 209 -4.05 27.61 -17.73
CA ALA A 209 -4.80 26.39 -17.49
C ALA A 209 -5.64 26.03 -18.73
N TYR A 210 -5.40 24.83 -19.26
CA TYR A 210 -6.07 24.28 -20.44
C TYR A 210 -7.11 23.28 -19.98
N TYR A 211 -8.32 23.36 -20.56
CA TYR A 211 -9.41 22.45 -20.27
C TYR A 211 -9.70 21.58 -21.48
N PHE A 212 -9.86 20.28 -21.24
CA PHE A 212 -9.95 19.29 -22.29
C PHE A 212 -11.13 18.37 -22.03
N LYS A 213 -11.93 18.11 -23.07
CA LYS A 213 -13.10 17.24 -23.02
C LYS A 213 -12.83 15.95 -23.79
N LEU A 214 -13.16 14.81 -23.16
CA LEU A 214 -13.28 13.50 -23.78
C LEU A 214 -14.75 13.17 -23.97
N THR A 215 -15.09 12.53 -25.08
CA THR A 215 -16.41 11.92 -25.34
C THR A 215 -16.19 10.44 -25.60
N ALA A 216 -16.83 9.57 -24.83
CA ALA A 216 -16.76 8.12 -25.04
C ALA A 216 -17.50 7.72 -26.31
N VAL A 217 -16.84 7.02 -27.23
CA VAL A 217 -17.37 6.72 -28.59
C VAL A 217 -17.64 5.23 -28.77
N LYS A 218 -16.72 4.36 -28.34
CA LYS A 218 -16.80 2.91 -28.55
C LYS A 218 -16.11 2.18 -27.42
N GLU A 219 -16.60 0.98 -27.10
CA GLU A 219 -16.05 0.14 -26.03
C GLU A 219 -14.57 -0.15 -26.18
N GLY A 220 -13.84 -0.04 -25.07
CA GLY A 220 -12.41 -0.33 -25.01
C GLY A 220 -11.67 0.58 -24.04
N ARG A 221 -10.34 0.47 -24.00
CA ARG A 221 -9.45 1.28 -23.15
C ARG A 221 -8.43 2.00 -24.03
N THR A 222 -8.21 3.29 -23.79
CA THR A 222 -7.16 4.07 -24.46
C THR A 222 -6.49 5.06 -23.51
N GLY A 223 -5.19 5.28 -23.69
CA GLY A 223 -4.45 6.34 -22.99
C GLY A 223 -4.79 7.74 -23.51
N VAL A 224 -4.65 8.72 -22.63
CA VAL A 224 -4.78 10.17 -22.86
C VAL A 224 -3.40 10.79 -22.69
N TYR A 225 -2.99 11.59 -23.66
CA TYR A 225 -1.65 12.17 -23.74
C TYR A 225 -1.75 13.69 -23.82
N VAL A 226 -0.98 14.39 -23.00
CA VAL A 226 -0.81 15.84 -23.03
C VAL A 226 0.43 16.14 -23.85
N THR A 227 0.34 17.01 -24.85
CA THR A 227 1.47 17.43 -25.67
C THR A 227 1.91 18.82 -25.26
N VAL A 228 3.19 18.98 -24.89
CA VAL A 228 3.78 20.28 -24.55
C VAL A 228 4.90 20.58 -25.55
N ASN A 229 4.80 21.71 -26.26
CA ASN A 229 5.76 22.16 -27.28
C ASN A 229 6.12 21.06 -28.30
N GLY A 230 5.13 20.27 -28.73
CA GLY A 230 5.31 19.18 -29.70
C GLY A 230 5.75 17.83 -29.14
N THR A 231 6.06 17.73 -27.85
CA THR A 231 6.39 16.45 -27.18
C THR A 231 5.16 15.89 -26.47
N ALA A 232 4.81 14.63 -26.69
CA ALA A 232 3.66 13.96 -26.05
C ALA A 232 4.04 13.28 -24.74
N TYR A 233 3.23 13.47 -23.71
CA TYR A 233 3.39 12.94 -22.36
C TYR A 233 2.14 12.15 -21.99
N TYR A 234 2.29 10.90 -21.57
CA TYR A 234 1.15 10.11 -21.06
C TYR A 234 0.60 10.75 -19.78
N SER A 235 -0.73 10.82 -19.67
CA SER A 235 -1.41 11.39 -18.51
C SER A 235 -2.21 10.34 -17.73
N PHE A 236 -3.27 9.77 -18.33
CA PHE A 236 -4.15 8.78 -17.70
C PHE A 236 -4.88 7.94 -18.77
N ASP A 237 -5.66 6.93 -18.38
CA ASP A 237 -6.49 6.13 -19.30
C ASP A 237 -7.97 6.52 -19.26
N ILE A 238 -8.67 6.40 -20.39
CA ILE A 238 -10.13 6.33 -20.45
C ILE A 238 -10.59 4.92 -20.79
N ILE A 239 -11.58 4.41 -20.04
CA ILE A 239 -12.23 3.10 -20.22
C ILE A 239 -13.67 3.36 -20.65
N VAL A 240 -14.11 2.77 -21.76
CA VAL A 240 -15.43 2.98 -22.36
C VAL A 240 -16.26 1.69 -22.35
N HIS A 241 -17.52 1.79 -21.93
CA HIS A 241 -18.52 0.70 -21.88
C HIS A 241 -19.73 0.98 -22.79
N ALA A 242 -20.44 -0.05 -23.28
CA ALA A 242 -21.58 0.07 -24.20
C ALA A 242 -22.76 0.83 -23.59
N LYS A 243 -23.49 1.54 -24.47
CA LYS A 243 -24.80 2.13 -24.16
C LYS A 243 -25.88 1.07 -24.42
N GLU A 244 -26.68 0.75 -23.42
CA GLU A 244 -27.64 -0.36 -23.52
C GLU A 244 -28.74 -0.13 -24.56
N SER A 245 -29.08 -1.19 -25.29
CA SER A 245 -30.30 -1.29 -26.11
C SER A 245 -31.44 -1.88 -25.29
N SER A 246 -32.62 -1.26 -25.38
CA SER A 246 -33.86 -1.75 -24.80
C SER A 246 -34.35 -3.02 -25.50
N GLU A 247 -33.88 -4.19 -25.06
CA GLU A 247 -34.59 -5.46 -25.25
C GLU A 247 -35.28 -5.85 -23.95
N LYS A 248 -36.54 -6.25 -24.06
CA LYS A 248 -37.46 -6.51 -22.96
C LYS A 248 -37.04 -7.79 -22.24
N SER A 249 -36.46 -7.67 -21.04
CA SER A 249 -35.89 -8.77 -20.27
C SER A 249 -36.95 -9.81 -19.87
N ALA A 250 -36.58 -11.10 -19.92
CA ALA A 250 -37.46 -12.24 -19.59
C ALA A 250 -37.66 -12.46 -18.07
N PHE A 251 -37.23 -11.52 -17.24
CA PHE A 251 -37.38 -11.52 -15.78
C PHE A 251 -38.01 -10.20 -15.33
N THR A 252 -38.68 -10.20 -14.19
CA THR A 252 -39.23 -8.97 -13.60
C THR A 252 -38.46 -8.60 -12.33
N CYS A 253 -38.22 -7.31 -12.11
CA CYS A 253 -37.64 -6.79 -10.88
C CYS A 253 -38.66 -5.94 -10.12
N SER A 254 -38.69 -6.06 -8.81
CA SER A 254 -39.55 -5.25 -7.94
C SER A 254 -38.81 -4.86 -6.66
N PRO A 255 -38.63 -3.55 -6.37
CA PRO A 255 -38.91 -2.42 -7.28
C PRO A 255 -37.92 -2.38 -8.47
N SER A 256 -38.31 -1.79 -9.59
CA SER A 256 -37.44 -1.59 -10.78
C SER A 256 -37.20 -0.11 -11.09
N THR A 257 -37.37 0.75 -10.10
CA THR A 257 -37.18 2.21 -10.24
C THR A 257 -35.87 2.62 -9.61
N ASP A 258 -35.25 3.67 -10.14
CA ASP A 258 -34.08 4.28 -9.53
C ASP A 258 -34.34 4.59 -8.05
N VAL A 259 -33.34 4.29 -7.21
CA VAL A 259 -33.43 4.53 -5.77
C VAL A 259 -32.28 5.38 -5.28
N THR A 260 -32.57 6.28 -4.34
CA THR A 260 -31.53 7.00 -3.61
C THR A 260 -31.33 6.35 -2.25
N LYS A 261 -30.08 6.13 -1.86
CA LYS A 261 -29.67 5.51 -0.59
C LYS A 261 -28.54 6.29 0.05
N THR A 262 -28.40 6.15 1.34
CA THR A 262 -27.47 6.91 2.18
C THR A 262 -26.38 5.94 2.64
N VAL A 263 -25.09 6.32 2.69
CA VAL A 263 -24.00 5.37 3.06
C VAL A 263 -24.33 4.61 4.35
N GLY A 264 -24.24 3.28 4.30
CA GLY A 264 -24.59 2.35 5.37
C GLY A 264 -26.03 1.81 5.30
N GLU A 265 -26.95 2.41 4.54
CA GLU A 265 -28.30 1.90 4.38
C GLU A 265 -28.33 0.64 3.53
N THR A 266 -29.23 -0.28 3.88
CA THR A 266 -29.49 -1.46 3.08
C THR A 266 -30.83 -1.38 2.37
N TYR A 267 -30.88 -1.87 1.15
CA TYR A 267 -32.09 -1.92 0.34
C TYR A 267 -32.24 -3.31 -0.26
N THR A 268 -33.47 -3.80 -0.33
CA THR A 268 -33.77 -5.12 -0.86
C THR A 268 -34.65 -4.99 -2.08
N PHE A 269 -34.33 -5.72 -3.13
CA PHE A 269 -35.19 -5.87 -4.31
C PHE A 269 -35.28 -7.36 -4.69
N GLN A 270 -36.38 -7.71 -5.34
CA GLN A 270 -36.63 -9.08 -5.79
C GLN A 270 -36.59 -9.15 -7.30
N VAL A 271 -35.96 -10.20 -7.82
CA VAL A 271 -35.98 -10.51 -9.24
C VAL A 271 -36.65 -11.87 -9.43
N THR A 272 -37.75 -11.87 -10.16
CA THR A 272 -38.51 -13.08 -10.49
C THR A 272 -38.09 -13.53 -11.88
N ALA A 273 -37.53 -14.73 -11.96
CA ALA A 273 -37.10 -15.30 -13.23
C ALA A 273 -38.30 -15.67 -14.12
N GLY A 274 -38.08 -15.71 -15.43
CA GLY A 274 -39.11 -16.07 -16.41
C GLY A 274 -39.63 -17.50 -16.22
N SER A 275 -38.74 -18.42 -15.83
CA SER A 275 -39.01 -19.84 -15.56
C SER A 275 -38.27 -20.37 -14.33
N THR A 276 -38.55 -21.61 -13.90
CA THR A 276 -37.80 -22.29 -12.81
C THR A 276 -36.41 -22.77 -13.22
N ALA A 277 -36.15 -22.91 -14.52
CA ALA A 277 -34.85 -23.34 -15.06
C ALA A 277 -33.83 -22.19 -15.09
N ASP A 278 -34.31 -20.94 -15.10
CA ASP A 278 -33.46 -19.76 -15.17
C ASP A 278 -32.63 -19.53 -13.89
N SER A 279 -31.34 -19.32 -14.10
CA SER A 279 -30.41 -18.80 -13.11
C SER A 279 -30.27 -17.29 -13.30
N LEU A 280 -30.44 -16.53 -12.23
CA LEU A 280 -30.22 -15.09 -12.25
C LEU A 280 -29.04 -14.77 -11.32
N THR A 281 -28.06 -14.04 -11.85
CA THR A 281 -26.96 -13.46 -11.09
C THR A 281 -27.03 -11.95 -11.19
N PHE A 282 -26.38 -11.25 -10.28
CA PHE A 282 -26.51 -9.80 -10.16
C PHE A 282 -25.12 -9.17 -10.10
N ASN A 283 -24.93 -8.08 -10.85
CA ASN A 283 -23.75 -7.24 -10.85
C ASN A 283 -24.13 -5.80 -10.47
N ALA A 284 -23.50 -5.24 -9.44
CA ALA A 284 -23.51 -3.79 -9.19
C ALA A 284 -22.35 -3.15 -9.95
N GLY A 285 -22.61 -2.06 -10.68
CA GLY A 285 -21.62 -1.42 -11.56
C GLY A 285 -20.40 -0.82 -10.86
N ASN A 286 -20.36 -0.75 -9.52
CA ASN A 286 -19.23 -0.23 -8.76
C ASN A 286 -19.22 -0.75 -7.30
N GLY A 287 -18.36 -1.73 -6.99
CA GLY A 287 -18.18 -2.30 -5.64
C GLY A 287 -17.59 -1.33 -4.60
N SER A 288 -17.26 -0.09 -5.00
CA SER A 288 -16.87 0.99 -4.09
C SER A 288 -18.07 1.76 -3.55
N VAL A 289 -19.24 1.65 -4.21
CA VAL A 289 -20.46 2.41 -3.91
C VAL A 289 -21.51 1.53 -3.21
N LEU A 290 -21.62 0.25 -3.57
CA LEU A 290 -22.53 -0.71 -2.94
C LEU A 290 -21.81 -2.03 -2.59
N SER A 291 -22.12 -2.64 -1.45
CA SER A 291 -21.93 -4.07 -1.21
C SER A 291 -23.24 -4.81 -1.47
N THR A 292 -23.15 -6.10 -1.77
CA THR A 292 -24.29 -6.87 -2.25
C THR A 292 -24.33 -8.22 -1.55
N PHE A 293 -25.53 -8.68 -1.21
CA PHE A 293 -25.81 -9.96 -0.59
C PHE A 293 -27.00 -10.58 -1.33
N ALA A 294 -26.86 -11.82 -1.78
CA ALA A 294 -27.94 -12.58 -2.39
C ALA A 294 -28.40 -13.66 -1.40
N ALA A 295 -29.67 -13.65 -1.02
CA ALA A 295 -30.25 -14.77 -0.30
C ALA A 295 -30.45 -15.97 -1.25
N ALA A 296 -30.49 -17.19 -0.70
CA ALA A 296 -30.87 -18.36 -1.48
C ALA A 296 -32.26 -18.13 -2.14
N PRO A 297 -32.43 -18.47 -3.43
CA PRO A 297 -33.68 -18.21 -4.13
C PRO A 297 -34.82 -19.03 -3.53
N SER A 298 -35.99 -18.41 -3.37
CA SER A 298 -37.23 -19.09 -3.00
C SER A 298 -38.05 -19.43 -4.26
N VAL A 299 -39.01 -20.34 -4.13
CA VAL A 299 -39.96 -20.65 -5.21
C VAL A 299 -41.33 -20.09 -4.81
N SER A 300 -41.90 -19.26 -5.67
CA SER A 300 -43.24 -18.70 -5.51
C SER A 300 -43.97 -18.74 -6.86
N ASN A 301 -45.21 -19.23 -6.88
CA ASN A 301 -46.03 -19.43 -8.09
C ASN A 301 -45.30 -20.12 -9.26
N GLY A 302 -44.49 -21.14 -8.96
CA GLY A 302 -43.75 -21.89 -10.00
C GLY A 302 -42.66 -21.08 -10.70
N LYS A 303 -42.12 -20.03 -10.08
CA LYS A 303 -40.96 -19.26 -10.54
C LYS A 303 -39.92 -19.10 -9.43
N LYS A 304 -38.64 -19.04 -9.80
CA LYS A 304 -37.57 -18.72 -8.85
C LYS A 304 -37.58 -17.22 -8.58
N VAL A 305 -37.61 -16.86 -7.31
CA VAL A 305 -37.54 -15.48 -6.82
C VAL A 305 -36.22 -15.30 -6.08
N TYR A 306 -35.37 -14.44 -6.63
CA TYR A 306 -34.09 -14.08 -6.04
C TYR A 306 -34.28 -12.81 -5.24
N THR A 307 -33.92 -12.84 -3.96
CA THR A 307 -33.97 -11.66 -3.10
C THR A 307 -32.55 -11.14 -2.91
N PHE A 308 -32.30 -9.93 -3.42
CA PHE A 308 -31.00 -9.27 -3.32
C PHE A 308 -31.08 -8.14 -2.32
N ARG A 309 -30.10 -8.08 -1.41
CA ARG A 309 -29.87 -6.97 -0.50
C ARG A 309 -28.62 -6.24 -0.94
N ILE A 310 -28.69 -4.92 -1.09
CA ILE A 310 -27.55 -4.05 -1.34
C ILE A 310 -27.31 -3.16 -0.11
N THR A 311 -26.06 -2.79 0.16
CA THR A 311 -25.67 -1.86 1.23
C THR A 311 -24.86 -0.73 0.63
N ALA A 312 -25.20 0.52 0.91
CA ALA A 312 -24.44 1.67 0.48
C ALA A 312 -23.07 1.78 1.19
N LEU A 313 -21.99 1.98 0.45
CA LEU A 313 -20.61 1.99 0.95
C LEU A 313 -19.94 3.38 0.87
N LYS A 314 -20.20 4.15 -0.19
CA LYS A 314 -19.64 5.48 -0.42
C LYS A 314 -20.53 6.27 -1.36
N ALA A 315 -20.56 7.60 -1.26
CA ALA A 315 -21.25 8.44 -2.23
C ALA A 315 -20.84 8.14 -3.67
N GLY A 316 -21.83 8.09 -4.56
CA GLY A 316 -21.68 7.80 -5.97
C GLY A 316 -22.97 7.23 -6.57
N LYS A 317 -23.09 7.28 -7.89
CA LYS A 317 -24.21 6.66 -8.61
C LYS A 317 -23.72 5.36 -9.24
N THR A 318 -24.49 4.28 -9.14
CA THR A 318 -24.15 3.00 -9.78
C THR A 318 -25.40 2.27 -10.27
N GLY A 319 -25.30 1.59 -11.42
CA GLY A 319 -26.39 0.79 -11.98
C GLY A 319 -26.47 -0.61 -11.35
N ILE A 320 -27.68 -1.15 -11.28
CA ILE A 320 -28.01 -2.53 -10.90
C ILE A 320 -28.26 -3.32 -12.18
N TYR A 321 -27.48 -4.39 -12.40
CA TYR A 321 -27.57 -5.22 -13.59
C TYR A 321 -27.89 -6.67 -13.22
N VAL A 322 -28.88 -7.25 -13.86
CA VAL A 322 -29.23 -8.67 -13.71
C VAL A 322 -28.71 -9.44 -14.92
N VAL A 323 -28.05 -10.55 -14.65
CA VAL A 323 -27.49 -11.47 -15.62
C VAL A 323 -28.30 -12.77 -15.58
N GLN A 324 -28.99 -13.10 -16.67
CA GLN A 324 -29.74 -14.35 -16.79
C GLN A 324 -28.89 -15.42 -17.48
N ASN A 325 -28.79 -16.62 -16.89
CA ASN A 325 -28.12 -17.80 -17.45
C ASN A 325 -26.69 -17.54 -17.97
N SER A 326 -25.93 -16.69 -17.27
CA SER A 326 -24.59 -16.25 -17.67
C SER A 326 -24.53 -15.45 -18.98
N GLY A 327 -25.65 -14.88 -19.42
CA GLY A 327 -25.76 -14.01 -20.60
C GLY A 327 -25.33 -12.56 -20.34
N THR A 328 -25.75 -11.64 -21.22
CA THR A 328 -25.40 -10.22 -21.11
C THR A 328 -26.07 -9.58 -19.88
N PRO A 329 -25.33 -8.82 -19.04
CA PRO A 329 -25.94 -8.05 -17.96
C PRO A 329 -26.97 -7.07 -18.51
N THR A 330 -28.17 -7.11 -17.96
CA THR A 330 -29.25 -6.19 -18.31
C THR A 330 -29.45 -5.22 -17.15
N HIS A 331 -29.30 -3.92 -17.36
CA HIS A 331 -29.63 -2.90 -16.37
C HIS A 331 -31.09 -2.98 -15.97
N VAL A 332 -31.33 -2.69 -14.70
CA VAL A 332 -32.65 -2.74 -14.11
C VAL A 332 -33.05 -1.39 -13.53
N PHE A 333 -32.15 -0.75 -12.78
CA PHE A 333 -32.32 0.61 -12.25
C PHE A 333 -30.99 1.15 -11.71
N ASP A 334 -30.90 2.46 -11.51
CA ASP A 334 -29.77 3.09 -10.83
C ASP A 334 -29.98 3.23 -9.33
N VAL A 335 -28.89 3.07 -8.58
CA VAL A 335 -28.81 3.45 -7.17
C VAL A 335 -27.91 4.67 -7.04
N THR A 336 -28.49 5.77 -6.60
CA THR A 336 -27.73 6.95 -6.18
C THR A 336 -27.41 6.81 -4.71
N VAL A 337 -26.16 6.53 -4.37
CA VAL A 337 -25.69 6.60 -2.99
C VAL A 337 -25.26 8.03 -2.71
N GLN A 338 -25.96 8.67 -1.81
CA GLN A 338 -25.52 9.89 -1.17
C GLN A 338 -24.65 9.49 0.02
N ASP A 339 -23.67 10.34 0.38
CA ASP A 339 -22.96 10.15 1.65
C ASP A 339 -23.98 9.99 2.75
N LYS A 340 -23.63 9.23 3.80
CA LYS A 340 -24.51 9.15 4.95
C LYS A 340 -24.78 10.59 5.32
N ALA A 341 -26.01 11.10 5.13
CA ALA A 341 -26.41 12.34 5.78
C ALA A 341 -25.97 12.07 7.20
N LYS A 342 -24.97 12.84 7.64
CA LYS A 342 -24.37 12.66 8.95
C LYS A 342 -25.56 12.42 9.83
N ASP A 343 -25.63 11.25 10.48
CA ASP A 343 -26.69 11.04 11.44
C ASP A 343 -26.65 12.32 12.27
N ASP A 344 -27.72 13.12 12.20
CA ASP A 344 -27.84 14.38 12.92
C ASP A 344 -28.01 14.10 14.43
N SER A 345 -27.75 12.85 14.84
CA SER A 345 -27.04 12.54 16.09
C SER A 345 -25.55 12.96 16.11
N ASN A 346 -25.12 13.77 15.16
CA ASN A 346 -24.39 14.99 15.46
C ASN A 346 -25.30 15.96 16.23
N THR A 347 -25.82 15.48 17.35
CA THR A 347 -25.99 16.32 18.52
C THR A 347 -24.65 16.96 18.91
N ASP A 348 -23.51 16.55 18.31
CA ASP A 348 -22.18 17.04 18.64
C ASP A 348 -21.63 18.30 17.90
N LYS A 349 -22.30 18.85 16.88
CA LYS A 349 -21.92 20.14 16.24
C LYS A 349 -23.11 21.02 15.86
N LYS A 350 -23.99 21.28 16.81
CA LYS A 350 -25.14 22.20 16.63
C LYS A 350 -24.70 23.66 16.40
N TYR A 351 -23.46 23.98 16.76
CA TYR A 351 -22.97 25.35 16.78
C TYR A 351 -21.52 25.45 16.30
N ALA A 352 -21.09 26.67 15.98
CA ALA A 352 -19.70 27.03 15.73
C ALA A 352 -19.38 28.30 16.51
N VAL A 353 -18.14 28.42 16.98
CA VAL A 353 -17.62 29.62 17.63
C VAL A 353 -16.63 30.30 16.68
N LEU A 354 -16.76 31.63 16.54
CA LEU A 354 -15.83 32.44 15.76
C LEU A 354 -14.47 32.54 16.47
N THR A 355 -13.41 32.15 15.78
CA THR A 355 -12.03 32.19 16.28
C THR A 355 -11.26 33.44 15.82
N GLY A 356 -11.65 34.00 14.68
CA GLY A 356 -11.13 35.26 14.13
C GLY A 356 -11.81 36.50 14.71
N ASP A 357 -11.18 37.65 14.57
CA ASP A 357 -11.72 38.96 14.98
C ASP A 357 -12.19 39.76 13.75
N ASN A 358 -13.30 40.50 13.88
CA ASN A 358 -13.96 41.27 12.81
C ASN A 358 -14.19 40.50 11.49
N VAL A 359 -14.70 39.26 11.58
CA VAL A 359 -14.89 38.39 10.40
C VAL A 359 -16.20 38.75 9.68
N ASN A 360 -16.15 38.92 8.36
CA ASN A 360 -17.34 39.22 7.56
C ASN A 360 -18.27 38.01 7.43
N LEU A 361 -19.54 38.20 7.77
CA LEU A 361 -20.64 37.36 7.33
C LEU A 361 -21.01 37.76 5.90
N ARG A 362 -21.09 36.81 4.97
CA ARG A 362 -21.36 37.08 3.55
C ARG A 362 -22.65 36.42 3.06
N SER A 363 -23.23 36.97 1.99
CA SER A 363 -24.45 36.45 1.38
C SER A 363 -24.24 35.11 0.63
N GLY A 364 -23.00 34.77 0.27
CA GLY A 364 -22.63 33.52 -0.41
C GLY A 364 -21.20 33.05 -0.10
N PRO A 365 -20.84 31.82 -0.49
CA PRO A 365 -19.58 31.17 -0.12
C PRO A 365 -18.41 31.66 -0.99
N GLY A 366 -17.92 32.86 -0.73
CA GLY A 366 -16.78 33.44 -1.43
C GLY A 366 -16.55 34.92 -1.09
N THR A 367 -15.34 35.43 -1.35
CA THR A 367 -15.00 36.85 -1.10
C THR A 367 -15.64 37.82 -2.09
N SER A 368 -16.13 37.32 -3.23
CA SER A 368 -16.85 38.09 -4.25
C SER A 368 -18.32 38.33 -3.92
N TYR A 369 -18.86 37.69 -2.88
CA TYR A 369 -20.23 37.89 -2.42
C TYR A 369 -20.33 39.05 -1.42
N ASP A 370 -21.48 39.72 -1.37
CA ASP A 370 -21.71 40.89 -0.52
C ASP A 370 -21.50 40.57 0.98
N VAL A 371 -20.95 41.54 1.70
CA VAL A 371 -20.84 41.50 3.17
C VAL A 371 -22.20 41.90 3.75
N VAL A 372 -22.79 41.02 4.56
CA VAL A 372 -24.10 41.23 5.18
C VAL A 372 -24.00 41.61 6.66
N ASP A 373 -22.88 41.30 7.32
CA ASP A 373 -22.57 41.74 8.69
C ASP A 373 -21.06 41.59 9.00
N ASN A 374 -20.59 42.17 10.11
CA ASN A 374 -19.26 41.97 10.67
C ASN A 374 -19.33 41.37 12.07
N LEU A 375 -18.62 40.27 12.29
CA LEU A 375 -18.78 39.40 13.46
C LEU A 375 -17.58 39.50 14.40
N ALA A 376 -17.86 39.69 15.70
CA ALA A 376 -16.86 39.75 16.76
C ALA A 376 -16.37 38.36 17.17
N LYS A 377 -15.09 38.26 17.57
CA LYS A 377 -14.49 37.02 18.09
C LYS A 377 -15.29 36.43 19.25
N GLY A 378 -15.46 35.12 19.27
CA GLY A 378 -16.25 34.41 20.28
C GLY A 378 -17.75 34.38 20.01
N ALA A 379 -18.22 35.02 18.94
CA ALA A 379 -19.61 34.89 18.48
C ALA A 379 -19.94 33.42 18.23
N VAL A 380 -21.10 33.00 18.72
CA VAL A 380 -21.62 31.65 18.56
C VAL A 380 -22.67 31.66 17.46
N PHE A 381 -22.59 30.70 16.56
CA PHE A 381 -23.55 30.54 15.49
C PHE A 381 -24.17 29.16 15.54
N GLN A 382 -25.44 29.07 15.15
CA GLN A 382 -26.00 27.78 14.76
C GLN A 382 -25.47 27.43 13.37
N VAL A 383 -24.96 26.22 13.22
CA VAL A 383 -24.42 25.76 11.93
C VAL A 383 -25.58 25.20 11.12
N LEU A 384 -25.77 25.75 9.93
CA LEU A 384 -26.82 25.33 9.01
C LEU A 384 -26.30 24.42 7.90
N ASP A 385 -25.07 24.67 7.41
CA ASP A 385 -24.48 23.90 6.31
C ASP A 385 -22.95 23.97 6.34
N THR A 386 -22.29 22.82 6.15
CA THR A 386 -20.83 22.67 6.05
C THR A 386 -20.40 21.95 4.77
N SER A 387 -21.31 21.81 3.79
CA SER A 387 -21.06 21.14 2.50
C SER A 387 -19.92 21.76 1.70
N ASN A 388 -19.63 23.04 1.93
CA ASN A 388 -18.45 23.73 1.41
C ASN A 388 -17.34 23.75 2.47
N SER A 389 -16.15 23.23 2.13
CA SER A 389 -15.02 23.10 3.06
C SER A 389 -14.35 24.42 3.45
N GLU A 390 -14.53 25.47 2.65
CA GLU A 390 -13.93 26.79 2.87
C GLU A 390 -14.92 27.81 3.46
N TRP A 391 -16.22 27.55 3.34
CA TRP A 391 -17.31 28.43 3.78
C TRP A 391 -18.42 27.66 4.46
N THR A 392 -18.77 28.07 5.68
CA THR A 392 -19.85 27.46 6.46
C THR A 392 -21.05 28.38 6.50
N LYS A 393 -22.22 27.84 6.22
CA LYS A 393 -23.49 28.55 6.39
C LYS A 393 -23.91 28.52 7.84
N VAL A 394 -24.25 29.68 8.38
CA VAL A 394 -24.55 29.86 9.79
C VAL A 394 -25.76 30.77 9.99
N THR A 395 -26.40 30.64 11.15
CA THR A 395 -27.37 31.61 11.67
C THR A 395 -26.78 32.29 12.90
N THR A 396 -26.77 33.63 12.92
CA THR A 396 -26.37 34.43 14.07
C THR A 396 -27.44 34.41 15.17
N SER A 397 -27.10 34.86 16.38
CA SER A 397 -28.08 35.02 17.47
C SER A 397 -29.19 36.02 17.16
N SER A 398 -28.97 36.95 16.23
CA SER A 398 -29.98 37.90 15.72
C SER A 398 -30.91 37.28 14.65
N GLY A 399 -30.68 36.01 14.27
CA GLY A 399 -31.48 35.30 13.26
C GLY A 399 -31.04 35.55 11.82
N GLN A 400 -29.93 36.27 11.60
CA GLN A 400 -29.40 36.55 10.26
C GLN A 400 -28.65 35.32 9.72
N ILE A 401 -28.94 34.95 8.47
CA ILE A 401 -28.33 33.79 7.80
C ILE A 401 -27.28 34.28 6.81
N GLY A 402 -26.10 33.67 6.84
CA GLY A 402 -25.02 33.96 5.89
C GLY A 402 -23.92 32.92 5.91
N TYR A 403 -22.83 33.18 5.20
CA TYR A 403 -21.65 32.34 5.11
C TYR A 403 -20.45 33.01 5.78
N VAL A 404 -19.76 32.25 6.63
CA VAL A 404 -18.51 32.65 7.26
C VAL A 404 -17.42 31.71 6.76
N SER A 405 -16.21 32.24 6.51
CA SER A 405 -15.10 31.38 6.10
C SER A 405 -14.79 30.37 7.19
N THR A 406 -14.80 29.08 6.84
CA THR A 406 -14.66 27.95 7.77
C THR A 406 -13.35 27.99 8.55
N GLN A 407 -12.31 28.60 7.99
CA GLN A 407 -11.02 28.79 8.67
C GLN A 407 -11.13 29.62 9.97
N TYR A 408 -12.19 30.42 10.12
CA TYR A 408 -12.45 31.22 11.31
C TYR A 408 -13.51 30.61 12.24
N LEU A 409 -13.91 29.36 12.00
CA LEU A 409 -14.92 28.68 12.79
C LEU A 409 -14.34 27.42 13.44
N GLN A 410 -14.80 27.15 14.66
CA GLN A 410 -14.65 25.83 15.25
C GLN A 410 -15.97 25.34 15.83
N PHE A 411 -16.30 24.11 15.44
CA PHE A 411 -17.60 23.49 15.68
C PHE A 411 -17.72 22.92 17.10
N THR A 412 -18.90 23.02 17.70
CA THR A 412 -19.23 22.56 19.06
C THR A 412 -20.71 22.16 19.19
N SER A 413 -21.05 21.30 20.13
CA SER A 413 -22.42 20.91 20.45
C SER A 413 -23.13 21.66 21.53
N THR A 414 -22.35 22.22 22.45
CA THR A 414 -22.86 22.87 23.65
C THR A 414 -22.24 24.26 23.76
N PRO A 415 -22.87 25.27 23.15
CA PRO A 415 -22.39 26.63 23.26
C PRO A 415 -22.70 27.12 24.67
N GLY A 416 -21.65 27.47 25.41
CA GLY A 416 -21.81 28.10 26.72
C GLY A 416 -21.84 27.16 27.93
N SER A 417 -21.49 25.87 27.81
CA SER A 417 -21.17 25.08 29.01
C SER A 417 -19.85 25.59 29.60
N SER A 418 -19.88 26.20 30.78
CA SER A 418 -18.67 26.43 31.57
C SER A 418 -17.99 25.07 31.79
N ALA A 419 -16.79 24.88 31.23
CA ALA A 419 -16.01 23.68 31.45
C ALA A 419 -15.79 23.53 32.96
N SER A 420 -16.07 22.34 33.50
CA SER A 420 -15.90 22.08 34.93
C SER A 420 -14.51 21.53 35.25
N GLN A 421 -13.86 20.90 34.27
CA GLN A 421 -12.51 20.36 34.39
C GLN A 421 -11.77 20.52 33.05
N LEU A 422 -10.50 20.90 33.12
CA LEU A 422 -9.58 20.96 31.99
C LEU A 422 -8.20 20.47 32.43
N SER A 423 -7.63 19.55 31.67
CA SER A 423 -6.27 19.04 31.87
C SER A 423 -5.55 18.89 30.54
N ILE A 424 -4.21 18.92 30.59
CA ILE A 424 -3.31 18.83 29.45
C ILE A 424 -2.40 17.62 29.64
N SER A 425 -2.09 16.92 28.56
CA SER A 425 -1.33 15.66 28.62
C SER A 425 0.13 15.84 29.05
N LYS A 426 0.69 17.04 28.89
CA LYS A 426 2.06 17.41 29.30
C LYS A 426 2.09 18.81 29.89
N ALA A 427 2.80 18.97 31.01
CA ALA A 427 3.02 20.26 31.66
C ALA A 427 4.26 21.01 31.11
N SER A 428 5.19 20.29 30.48
CA SER A 428 6.35 20.90 29.80
C SER A 428 6.92 20.00 28.71
N GLY A 429 7.77 20.57 27.85
CA GLY A 429 8.52 19.83 26.83
C GLY A 429 9.73 20.61 26.32
N THR A 430 10.73 19.90 25.78
CA THR A 430 11.91 20.52 25.16
C THR A 430 12.18 19.88 23.81
N PHE A 431 12.36 20.70 22.77
CA PHE A 431 12.61 20.22 21.40
C PHE A 431 13.31 21.27 20.53
N ALA A 432 13.87 20.85 19.39
CA ALA A 432 14.60 21.73 18.48
C ALA A 432 13.67 22.61 17.63
N ALA A 433 14.13 23.81 17.27
CA ALA A 433 13.44 24.64 16.28
C ALA A 433 13.25 23.86 14.96
N GLY A 434 12.09 24.05 14.33
CA GLY A 434 11.63 23.32 13.15
C GLY A 434 10.88 22.03 13.46
N LYS A 435 10.96 21.48 14.69
CA LYS A 435 10.14 20.34 15.14
C LYS A 435 8.83 20.81 15.77
N SER A 436 7.83 19.94 15.75
CA SER A 436 6.59 20.05 16.50
C SER A 436 6.56 19.07 17.67
N MET A 437 5.94 19.46 18.78
CA MET A 437 5.53 18.55 19.85
C MET A 437 4.02 18.35 19.81
N PHE A 438 3.55 17.10 19.87
CA PHE A 438 2.13 16.79 19.96
C PHE A 438 1.69 16.70 21.43
N ILE A 439 0.59 17.38 21.76
CA ILE A 439 -0.10 17.26 23.05
C ILE A 439 -1.62 17.30 22.86
N SER A 440 -2.36 16.84 23.87
CA SER A 440 -3.80 16.81 23.90
C SER A 440 -4.34 17.45 25.19
N ALA A 441 -5.60 17.89 25.13
CA ALA A 441 -6.37 18.33 26.29
C ALA A 441 -7.55 17.39 26.54
N THR A 442 -7.85 17.17 27.82
CA THR A 442 -9.07 16.51 28.28
C THR A 442 -9.92 17.54 28.99
N VAL A 443 -11.17 17.69 28.56
CA VAL A 443 -12.12 18.69 29.08
C VAL A 443 -13.45 18.03 29.43
N LYS A 444 -14.09 18.50 30.52
CA LYS A 444 -15.45 18.07 30.91
C LYS A 444 -16.44 19.24 30.92
N PRO A 445 -17.69 19.02 30.43
CA PRO A 445 -18.18 17.79 29.78
C PRO A 445 -17.45 17.49 28.46
N THR A 446 -17.33 16.20 28.10
CA THR A 446 -16.71 15.78 26.84
C THR A 446 -17.39 16.49 25.66
N GLY A 447 -16.59 16.93 24.68
CA GLY A 447 -17.08 17.73 23.55
C GLY A 447 -17.00 19.24 23.78
N SER A 448 -16.61 19.69 24.98
CA SER A 448 -16.36 21.11 25.24
C SER A 448 -15.20 21.64 24.38
N TYR A 449 -15.31 22.90 23.96
CA TYR A 449 -14.33 23.56 23.09
C TYR A 449 -13.03 23.86 23.84
N VAL A 450 -11.88 23.51 23.28
CA VAL A 450 -10.55 23.93 23.78
C VAL A 450 -9.93 24.94 22.82
N THR A 451 -9.57 26.13 23.34
CA THR A 451 -8.70 27.10 22.67
C THR A 451 -7.25 26.82 23.03
N TRP A 452 -6.34 27.03 22.07
CA TRP A 452 -4.90 26.95 22.29
C TRP A 452 -4.25 28.29 21.91
N THR A 453 -3.38 28.82 22.77
CA THR A 453 -2.60 30.02 22.46
C THR A 453 -1.14 29.84 22.87
N SER A 454 -0.25 30.59 22.22
CA SER A 454 1.15 30.71 22.64
C SER A 454 1.38 32.09 23.26
N SER A 455 2.21 32.16 24.31
CA SER A 455 2.67 33.42 24.87
C SER A 455 3.62 34.18 23.94
N ASP A 456 4.31 33.47 23.04
CA ASP A 456 5.22 34.05 22.04
C ASP A 456 5.30 33.18 20.78
N GLU A 457 4.63 33.61 19.71
CA GLU A 457 4.63 32.92 18.41
C GLU A 457 5.94 33.01 17.64
N LYS A 458 6.88 33.87 18.06
CA LYS A 458 8.25 33.88 17.51
C LYS A 458 9.09 32.73 18.07
N ILE A 459 8.72 32.21 19.23
CA ILE A 459 9.37 31.05 19.88
C ILE A 459 8.61 29.78 19.54
N ALA A 460 7.29 29.74 19.74
CA ALA A 460 6.49 28.55 19.48
C ALA A 460 5.09 28.89 18.94
N LYS A 461 4.65 28.22 17.86
CA LYS A 461 3.33 28.39 17.25
C LYS A 461 2.46 27.16 17.50
N VAL A 462 1.17 27.39 17.71
CA VAL A 462 0.19 26.31 17.91
C VAL A 462 -0.61 26.06 16.64
N LYS A 463 -0.74 24.79 16.25
CA LYS A 463 -1.73 24.33 15.27
C LYS A 463 -2.71 23.43 16.01
N ALA A 464 -3.95 23.89 16.16
CA ALA A 464 -4.99 23.15 16.90
C ALA A 464 -5.84 22.29 15.95
N ASP A 465 -6.24 21.12 16.44
CA ASP A 465 -7.26 20.26 15.85
C ASP A 465 -8.20 19.79 16.97
N GLY A 466 -9.16 20.65 17.32
CA GLY A 466 -10.05 20.45 18.47
C GLY A 466 -9.27 20.37 19.78
N ASN A 467 -9.32 19.22 20.45
CA ASN A 467 -8.60 18.98 21.69
C ASN A 467 -7.12 18.60 21.49
N TYR A 468 -6.63 18.50 20.26
CA TYR A 468 -5.24 18.24 19.93
C TYR A 468 -4.50 19.53 19.58
N CYS A 469 -3.23 19.61 19.95
CA CYS A 469 -2.36 20.72 19.62
C CYS A 469 -0.99 20.23 19.18
N TYR A 470 -0.56 20.71 18.02
CA TYR A 470 0.78 20.53 17.48
C TYR A 470 1.55 21.83 17.66
N ILE A 471 2.54 21.82 18.55
CA ILE A 471 3.32 23.01 18.93
C ILE A 471 4.60 23.05 18.10
N LEU A 472 4.66 23.88 17.06
CA LEU A 472 5.85 24.11 16.23
C LEU A 472 6.84 25.03 16.95
N GLY A 473 8.09 24.58 17.09
CA GLY A 473 9.20 25.38 17.60
C GLY A 473 9.76 26.24 16.48
N VAL A 474 9.79 27.55 16.66
CA VAL A 474 10.19 28.53 15.64
C VAL A 474 11.62 29.01 15.86
N SER A 475 11.96 29.40 17.09
CA SER A 475 13.30 29.87 17.45
C SER A 475 13.61 29.56 18.91
N SER A 476 14.89 29.56 19.26
CA SER A 476 15.31 29.17 20.61
C SER A 476 14.77 30.12 21.68
N GLY A 477 14.26 29.56 22.77
CA GLY A 477 13.63 30.30 23.85
C GLY A 477 12.57 29.48 24.57
N THR A 478 11.82 30.12 25.46
CA THR A 478 10.74 29.46 26.21
C THR A 478 9.41 30.16 25.92
N ALA A 479 8.37 29.38 25.66
CA ALA A 479 7.01 29.87 25.48
C ALA A 479 6.04 29.04 26.34
N THR A 480 4.96 29.68 26.78
CA THR A 480 3.87 29.01 27.51
C THR A 480 2.71 28.81 26.55
N ILE A 481 2.35 27.55 26.33
CA ILE A 481 1.20 27.13 25.55
C ILE A 481 0.01 26.97 26.48
N LYS A 482 -1.04 27.77 26.29
CA LYS A 482 -2.23 27.78 27.15
C LYS A 482 -3.37 27.05 26.46
N ALA A 483 -3.96 26.09 27.15
CA ALA A 483 -5.26 25.51 26.81
C ALA A 483 -6.34 26.20 27.65
N ALA A 484 -7.44 26.64 27.05
CA ALA A 484 -8.56 27.23 27.79
C ALA A 484 -9.92 26.76 27.27
N SER A 485 -10.86 26.55 28.20
CA SER A 485 -12.23 26.16 27.93
C SER A 485 -13.15 26.70 29.02
N GLY A 486 -14.28 27.33 28.63
CA GLY A 486 -15.33 27.79 29.54
C GLY A 486 -14.86 28.57 30.78
N GLY A 487 -13.83 29.41 30.64
CA GLY A 487 -13.26 30.24 31.71
C GLY A 487 -12.13 29.59 32.52
N ILE A 488 -11.93 28.27 32.43
CA ILE A 488 -10.81 27.56 33.05
C ILE A 488 -9.65 27.46 32.04
N SER A 489 -8.41 27.52 32.54
CA SER A 489 -7.23 27.31 31.72
C SER A 489 -6.14 26.51 32.41
N THR A 490 -5.35 25.79 31.61
CA THR A 490 -4.11 25.13 32.02
C THR A 490 -3.01 25.43 31.00
N SER A 491 -1.77 25.07 31.28
CA SER A 491 -0.65 25.40 30.39
C SER A 491 0.44 24.35 30.35
N CYS A 492 1.16 24.34 29.23
CA CYS A 492 2.41 23.61 29.01
C CYS A 492 3.54 24.62 28.75
N THR A 493 4.64 24.52 29.47
CA THR A 493 5.84 25.34 29.19
C THR A 493 6.77 24.59 28.24
N VAL A 494 7.01 25.15 27.06
CA VAL A 494 7.91 24.57 26.06
C VAL A 494 9.22 25.33 25.99
N THR A 495 10.34 24.62 25.93
CA THR A 495 11.66 25.17 25.65
C THR A 495 12.12 24.73 24.26
N VAL A 496 12.27 25.68 23.36
CA VAL A 496 12.77 25.46 22.01
C VAL A 496 14.28 25.66 22.02
N THR A 497 15.01 24.67 21.51
CA THR A 497 16.48 24.71 21.36
C THR A 497 16.86 25.08 19.92
N ALA A 498 18.16 25.14 19.62
CA ALA A 498 18.62 25.41 18.26
C ALA A 498 18.11 24.33 17.28
N ALA A 499 17.89 24.70 16.02
CA ALA A 499 17.48 23.75 14.98
C ALA A 499 18.53 22.65 14.81
N ASP A 500 18.08 21.40 14.67
CA ASP A 500 18.97 20.27 14.44
C ASP A 500 19.85 20.51 13.20
N PRO A 501 21.15 20.18 13.26
CA PRO A 501 22.05 20.36 12.12
C PRO A 501 21.65 19.51 10.92
N VAL A 502 21.12 18.32 11.18
CA VAL A 502 20.55 17.40 10.18
C VAL A 502 19.19 16.96 10.71
N ARG A 503 18.17 16.95 9.84
CA ARG A 503 16.80 16.56 10.22
C ARG A 503 16.66 15.05 10.21
N PHE A 504 16.99 14.41 9.08
CA PHE A 504 16.98 12.96 8.92
C PHE A 504 18.21 12.46 8.16
N THR A 505 18.53 11.17 8.36
CA THR A 505 19.44 10.42 7.49
C THR A 505 18.98 8.98 7.32
N TYR A 506 19.32 8.38 6.18
CA TYR A 506 19.12 6.96 5.88
C TYR A 506 20.12 6.48 4.81
N ALA A 507 20.32 5.17 4.73
CA ALA A 507 21.08 4.51 3.68
C ALA A 507 20.12 3.89 2.65
N SER A 508 20.48 3.93 1.36
CA SER A 508 19.75 3.27 0.28
C SER A 508 20.75 2.63 -0.71
N PRO A 509 20.57 1.35 -1.09
CA PRO A 509 19.50 0.48 -0.63
C PRO A 509 19.61 0.15 0.87
N ASN A 510 18.47 -0.08 1.53
CA ASN A 510 18.43 -0.35 2.98
C ASN A 510 19.14 -1.66 3.37
N VAL A 511 19.31 -2.57 2.40
CA VAL A 511 20.15 -3.77 2.46
C VAL A 511 21.05 -3.76 1.23
N VAL A 512 22.37 -3.83 1.42
CA VAL A 512 23.34 -3.83 0.32
C VAL A 512 24.18 -5.11 0.34
N THR A 513 24.43 -5.73 -0.82
CA THR A 513 25.32 -6.89 -0.91
C THR A 513 26.78 -6.47 -0.73
N ALA A 514 27.57 -7.30 -0.05
CA ALA A 514 29.00 -7.03 0.16
C ALA A 514 29.73 -6.63 -1.13
N GLY A 515 30.54 -5.57 -1.04
CA GLY A 515 31.30 -4.99 -2.14
C GLY A 515 30.51 -4.06 -3.07
N GLN A 516 29.18 -3.95 -2.94
CA GLN A 516 28.37 -3.00 -3.71
C GLN A 516 28.36 -1.60 -3.07
N ASP A 517 27.96 -0.62 -3.87
CA ASP A 517 27.81 0.76 -3.44
C ASP A 517 26.51 0.97 -2.65
N VAL A 518 26.58 1.81 -1.63
CA VAL A 518 25.42 2.32 -0.88
C VAL A 518 25.45 3.85 -0.88
N VAL A 519 24.28 4.46 -0.99
CA VAL A 519 24.12 5.91 -0.96
C VAL A 519 23.54 6.32 0.39
N LEU A 520 24.26 7.18 1.10
CA LEU A 520 23.80 7.82 2.32
C LEU A 520 23.08 9.11 1.97
N TYR A 521 21.88 9.30 2.49
CA TYR A 521 21.07 10.50 2.32
C TYR A 521 20.95 11.27 3.62
N ALA A 522 20.86 12.59 3.52
CA ALA A 522 20.54 13.46 4.65
C ALA A 522 19.59 14.57 4.22
N THR A 523 18.68 14.97 5.10
CA THR A 523 17.86 16.17 4.92
C THR A 523 18.25 17.24 5.93
N THR A 524 18.24 18.50 5.49
CA THR A 524 18.55 19.65 6.35
C THR A 524 17.56 20.78 6.12
N ASP A 525 17.52 21.74 7.03
CA ASP A 525 16.91 23.03 6.74
C ASP A 525 17.67 23.78 5.61
N PRO A 526 17.07 24.81 4.98
CA PRO A 526 17.67 25.51 3.85
C PRO A 526 18.93 26.32 4.17
N SER A 527 19.17 26.65 5.45
CA SER A 527 20.32 27.46 5.87
C SER A 527 21.65 26.69 5.80
N ARG A 528 21.61 25.36 5.75
CA ARG A 528 22.82 24.54 5.67
C ARG A 528 23.46 24.64 4.28
N THR A 529 24.78 24.76 4.27
CA THR A 529 25.62 24.94 3.07
C THR A 529 26.50 23.74 2.76
N GLY A 530 26.59 22.76 3.66
CA GLY A 530 27.27 21.50 3.40
C GLY A 530 26.91 20.43 4.41
N VAL A 531 26.97 19.17 3.96
CA VAL A 531 26.80 17.96 4.77
C VAL A 531 27.99 17.03 4.54
N GLN A 532 28.34 16.25 5.55
CA GLN A 532 29.27 15.13 5.41
C GLN A 532 28.83 13.98 6.32
N PHE A 533 29.17 12.76 5.93
CA PHE A 533 28.96 11.57 6.73
C PHE A 533 30.28 11.09 7.31
N GLN A 534 30.26 10.69 8.58
CA GLN A 534 31.40 10.14 9.30
C GLN A 534 31.15 8.66 9.55
N LEU A 535 32.00 7.80 9.00
CA LEU A 535 31.93 6.34 9.11
C LEU A 535 33.35 5.79 9.27
N ASP A 536 33.59 4.99 10.32
CA ASP A 536 34.88 4.37 10.64
C ASP A 536 36.09 5.32 10.56
N GLY A 537 35.96 6.53 11.12
CA GLY A 537 37.01 7.55 11.09
C GLY A 537 37.26 8.20 9.72
N LYS A 538 36.54 7.77 8.67
CA LYS A 538 36.53 8.40 7.36
C LYS A 538 35.39 9.40 7.24
N THR A 539 35.62 10.43 6.44
CA THR A 539 34.63 11.46 6.12
C THR A 539 34.25 11.37 4.65
N TYR A 540 32.95 11.36 4.38
CA TYR A 540 32.35 11.32 3.06
C TYR A 540 31.58 12.62 2.85
N PRO A 541 32.15 13.59 2.09
CA PRO A 541 31.43 14.81 1.72
C PRO A 541 30.15 14.48 0.96
N ALA A 542 29.06 15.18 1.26
CA ALA A 542 27.79 14.97 0.61
C ALA A 542 27.48 16.06 -0.42
N ASP A 543 27.02 15.64 -1.58
CA ASP A 543 26.57 16.52 -2.65
C ASP A 543 25.14 17.01 -2.38
N TYR A 544 24.91 18.29 -2.62
CA TYR A 544 23.55 18.83 -2.69
C TYR A 544 22.84 18.26 -3.93
N ILE A 545 21.60 17.78 -3.74
CA ILE A 545 20.82 17.17 -4.81
C ILE A 545 19.67 18.08 -5.24
N ARG A 546 18.83 18.49 -4.29
CA ARG A 546 17.64 19.31 -4.55
C ARG A 546 17.09 19.90 -3.26
N THR A 547 16.09 20.76 -3.40
CA THR A 547 15.27 21.26 -2.29
C THR A 547 13.84 20.73 -2.47
N ASP A 548 13.31 20.07 -1.46
CA ASP A 548 11.91 19.69 -1.38
C ASP A 548 11.10 20.79 -0.68
N SER A 549 9.88 21.06 -1.15
CA SER A 549 8.96 22.00 -0.51
C SER A 549 7.59 21.34 -0.30
N THR A 550 7.08 21.34 0.92
CA THR A 550 5.81 20.70 1.30
C THR A 550 5.09 21.58 2.32
N ASN A 551 3.85 21.97 2.03
CA ASN A 551 3.01 22.85 2.87
C ASN A 551 3.75 24.09 3.44
N GLY A 552 4.65 24.68 2.66
CA GLY A 552 5.44 25.86 3.06
C GLY A 552 6.71 25.57 3.85
N VAL A 553 7.01 24.30 4.17
CA VAL A 553 8.30 23.85 4.71
C VAL A 553 9.24 23.48 3.57
N SER A 554 10.44 24.04 3.55
CA SER A 554 11.48 23.69 2.58
C SER A 554 12.65 22.97 3.25
N THR A 555 13.15 21.91 2.62
CA THR A 555 14.29 21.10 3.12
C THR A 555 15.25 20.76 1.99
N LYS A 556 16.55 20.75 2.26
CA LYS A 556 17.57 20.34 1.29
C LYS A 556 17.88 18.86 1.44
N VAL A 557 18.06 18.18 0.31
CA VAL A 557 18.46 16.76 0.26
C VAL A 557 19.90 16.67 -0.20
N TRP A 558 20.69 15.89 0.53
CA TRP A 558 22.11 15.66 0.30
C TRP A 558 22.38 14.17 0.15
N LYS A 559 23.43 13.80 -0.60
CA LYS A 559 23.85 12.40 -0.70
C LYS A 559 25.36 12.20 -0.72
N ALA A 560 25.85 11.07 -0.24
CA ALA A 560 27.22 10.61 -0.44
C ALA A 560 27.21 9.11 -0.77
N THR A 561 28.17 8.65 -1.58
CA THR A 561 28.32 7.22 -1.91
C THR A 561 29.43 6.60 -1.08
N VAL A 562 29.15 5.42 -0.51
CA VAL A 562 30.11 4.58 0.21
C VAL A 562 30.23 3.26 -0.55
N SER A 563 31.46 2.83 -0.81
CA SER A 563 31.75 1.66 -1.65
C SER A 563 32.64 0.66 -0.93
N GLY A 564 32.56 -0.61 -1.34
CA GLY A 564 33.53 -1.63 -0.94
C GLY A 564 33.43 -2.07 0.52
N LEU A 565 32.26 -1.91 1.16
CA LEU A 565 32.06 -2.43 2.51
C LEU A 565 31.96 -3.97 2.49
N ALA A 566 32.61 -4.60 3.47
CA ALA A 566 32.47 -6.02 3.74
C ALA A 566 31.11 -6.31 4.42
N GLN A 567 30.72 -7.58 4.51
CA GLN A 567 29.53 -7.99 5.27
C GLN A 567 29.60 -7.44 6.72
N GLY A 568 28.50 -6.89 7.21
CA GLY A 568 28.42 -6.33 8.56
C GLY A 568 27.42 -5.17 8.67
N THR A 569 27.38 -4.56 9.85
CA THR A 569 26.61 -3.34 10.10
C THR A 569 27.56 -2.21 10.45
N PHE A 570 27.48 -1.08 9.73
CA PHE A 570 28.39 0.05 9.86
C PHE A 570 27.62 1.29 10.27
N SER A 571 27.86 1.78 11.48
CA SER A 571 27.25 3.02 11.95
C SER A 571 27.92 4.23 11.33
N TYR A 572 27.13 5.26 11.05
CA TYR A 572 27.63 6.54 10.56
C TYR A 572 26.88 7.70 11.20
N THR A 573 27.49 8.88 11.18
CA THR A 573 26.87 10.13 11.65
C THR A 573 26.90 11.17 10.55
N ALA A 574 25.73 11.74 10.23
CA ALA A 574 25.60 12.88 9.33
C ALA A 574 25.73 14.18 10.12
N VAL A 575 26.66 15.05 9.72
CA VAL A 575 26.87 16.39 10.30
C VAL A 575 26.78 17.46 9.21
N SER A 576 26.45 18.69 9.60
CA SER A 576 26.25 19.78 8.63
C SER A 576 26.94 21.07 9.06
N LYS A 577 26.99 22.05 8.16
CA LYS A 577 27.47 23.41 8.44
C LYS A 577 26.56 24.47 7.83
N THR A 578 26.56 25.67 8.42
CA THR A 578 26.01 26.89 7.83
C THR A 578 27.15 27.73 7.23
N THR A 579 28.19 27.99 8.01
CA THR A 579 29.46 28.60 7.59
C THR A 579 30.61 28.01 8.41
N GLY A 580 31.82 27.95 7.84
CA GLY A 580 33.00 27.46 8.56
C GLY A 580 32.96 25.96 8.86
N SER A 581 33.09 25.60 10.14
CA SER A 581 33.22 24.22 10.63
C SER A 581 31.90 23.45 10.63
N TYR A 582 31.99 22.12 10.51
CA TYR A 582 30.85 21.22 10.68
C TYR A 582 30.41 21.16 12.14
N SER A 583 29.12 20.87 12.35
CA SER A 583 28.51 20.68 13.66
C SER A 583 29.18 19.54 14.42
N THR A 584 29.31 19.70 15.74
CA THR A 584 29.78 18.65 16.65
C THR A 584 28.70 17.61 16.95
N ALA A 585 27.43 17.99 16.84
CA ALA A 585 26.28 17.11 16.90
C ALA A 585 25.81 16.73 15.48
N GLY A 586 25.21 15.56 15.34
CA GLY A 586 24.69 15.04 14.07
C GLY A 586 23.59 14.00 14.29
N VAL A 587 23.06 13.46 13.19
CA VAL A 587 22.07 12.38 13.23
C VAL A 587 22.76 11.09 12.79
N SER A 588 22.59 10.02 13.57
CA SER A 588 23.20 8.73 13.28
C SER A 588 22.25 7.79 12.53
N GLY A 589 22.83 7.03 11.60
CA GLY A 589 22.22 5.91 10.92
C GLY A 589 23.21 4.75 10.85
N ASP A 590 22.83 3.71 10.14
CA ASP A 590 23.73 2.59 9.88
C ASP A 590 23.47 1.98 8.49
N ILE A 591 24.49 1.32 7.96
CA ILE A 591 24.46 0.57 6.71
C ILE A 591 24.44 -0.91 7.08
N PHE A 592 23.50 -1.66 6.52
CA PHE A 592 23.44 -3.10 6.67
C PHE A 592 23.92 -3.80 5.40
N VAL A 593 25.05 -4.51 5.50
CA VAL A 593 25.70 -5.22 4.39
C VAL A 593 25.52 -6.73 4.55
N THR A 594 24.73 -7.33 3.67
CA THR A 594 24.38 -8.76 3.66
C THR A 594 25.46 -9.61 2.96
N ALA A 595 25.65 -10.85 3.42
CA ALA A 595 26.40 -11.87 2.68
C ALA A 595 25.56 -12.58 1.62
N ALA A 596 24.23 -12.47 1.67
CA ALA A 596 23.36 -13.08 0.68
C ALA A 596 23.60 -12.45 -0.70
N LYS A 597 23.72 -13.31 -1.71
CA LYS A 597 23.98 -12.91 -3.11
C LYS A 597 22.71 -12.53 -3.85
N ASP A 598 21.56 -12.96 -3.35
CA ASP A 598 20.23 -12.73 -3.89
C ASP A 598 19.19 -12.84 -2.78
N TYR A 599 17.92 -12.62 -3.14
CA TYR A 599 16.83 -12.58 -2.17
C TYR A 599 16.32 -13.98 -1.74
N ALA A 600 16.72 -15.04 -2.44
CA ALA A 600 16.23 -16.40 -2.23
C ALA A 600 17.20 -17.26 -1.40
N THR A 601 18.48 -16.90 -1.37
CA THR A 601 19.51 -17.60 -0.61
C THR A 601 19.25 -17.48 0.89
N THR A 602 19.15 -18.61 1.58
CA THR A 602 18.97 -18.63 3.04
C THR A 602 20.30 -18.50 3.77
N THR A 603 20.30 -17.76 4.87
CA THR A 603 21.46 -17.50 5.72
C THR A 603 21.06 -17.47 7.19
N GLN A 604 22.03 -17.41 8.10
CA GLN A 604 21.80 -17.24 9.53
C GLN A 604 22.21 -15.85 10.03
N GLU A 605 22.47 -14.90 9.14
CA GLU A 605 22.73 -13.52 9.55
C GLU A 605 21.45 -12.85 10.03
N ASN A 606 21.59 -11.69 10.67
CA ASN A 606 20.41 -10.87 10.94
C ASN A 606 19.92 -10.27 9.62
N HIS A 607 18.61 -10.17 9.44
CA HIS A 607 18.01 -9.52 8.28
C HIS A 607 17.44 -8.15 8.65
N ARG A 608 17.21 -7.35 7.62
CA ARG A 608 16.55 -6.04 7.67
C ARG A 608 15.59 -5.96 6.48
N ALA A 609 14.55 -5.14 6.56
CA ALA A 609 13.67 -4.91 5.42
C ALA A 609 14.46 -4.43 4.19
N SER A 610 14.32 -5.10 3.05
CA SER A 610 14.91 -4.65 1.79
C SER A 610 14.28 -3.35 1.29
N GLU A 611 14.92 -2.70 0.30
CA GLU A 611 14.34 -1.52 -0.37
C GLU A 611 12.98 -1.85 -1.01
N ASP A 612 12.82 -3.05 -1.58
CA ASP A 612 11.56 -3.50 -2.18
C ASP A 612 10.45 -3.66 -1.14
N MET A 613 10.81 -4.16 0.05
CA MET A 613 9.86 -4.24 1.16
C MET A 613 9.49 -2.85 1.70
N LEU A 614 10.43 -1.92 1.80
CA LEU A 614 10.12 -0.54 2.16
C LEU A 614 9.18 0.12 1.14
N ASN A 615 9.41 -0.09 -0.16
CA ASN A 615 8.52 0.38 -1.22
C ASN A 615 7.13 -0.27 -1.15
N PHE A 616 7.06 -1.56 -0.82
CA PHE A 616 5.79 -2.23 -0.61
C PHE A 616 5.02 -1.60 0.56
N LEU A 617 5.68 -1.35 1.69
CA LEU A 617 5.07 -0.76 2.88
C LEU A 617 4.62 0.69 2.63
N SER A 618 5.45 1.53 2.01
CA SER A 618 5.07 2.91 1.69
C SER A 618 3.83 2.97 0.80
N ALA A 619 3.72 2.07 -0.18
CA ALA A 619 2.54 1.96 -1.05
C ALA A 619 1.28 1.49 -0.30
N LYS A 620 1.41 0.70 0.76
CA LYS A 620 0.27 0.26 1.59
C LYS A 620 -0.19 1.33 2.57
N GLU A 621 0.73 2.07 3.17
CA GLU A 621 0.41 3.07 4.19
C GLU A 621 -0.04 4.40 3.57
N GLY A 622 0.52 4.78 2.41
CA GLY A 622 0.28 6.08 1.79
C GLY A 622 1.01 7.21 2.50
N TYR A 623 1.19 8.34 1.81
CA TYR A 623 1.97 9.48 2.29
C TYR A 623 1.06 10.62 2.78
N TYR A 624 1.30 11.08 4.01
CA TYR A 624 0.62 12.23 4.61
C TYR A 624 1.63 13.20 5.23
N ALA A 625 1.84 14.36 4.59
CA ALA A 625 2.81 15.36 5.04
C ALA A 625 2.53 15.91 6.46
N SER A 626 1.26 16.12 6.79
CA SER A 626 0.82 16.62 8.11
C SER A 626 0.09 15.53 8.90
N PRO A 627 0.02 15.65 10.24
CA PRO A 627 -0.85 14.81 11.06
C PRO A 627 -2.32 14.87 10.64
N TYR A 628 -2.94 13.70 10.56
CA TYR A 628 -4.38 13.50 10.39
C TYR A 628 -4.90 12.53 11.46
N ARG A 629 -6.20 12.60 11.75
CA ARG A 629 -6.87 11.67 12.67
C ARG A 629 -7.17 10.34 11.96
N ASP A 630 -6.60 9.24 12.45
CA ASP A 630 -6.92 7.91 11.93
C ASP A 630 -8.30 7.45 12.42
N THR A 631 -9.31 7.60 11.55
CA THR A 631 -10.71 7.29 11.85
C THR A 631 -11.01 5.79 12.02
N LEU A 632 -10.05 4.91 11.70
CA LEU A 632 -10.18 3.47 11.94
C LEU A 632 -9.81 3.08 13.38
N THR A 633 -9.30 4.02 14.17
CA THR A 633 -9.04 3.83 15.60
C THR A 633 -10.13 4.49 16.43
N THR A 634 -10.57 3.83 17.50
CA THR A 634 -11.58 4.37 18.43
C THR A 634 -11.15 5.71 19.03
N ASP A 635 -9.84 5.90 19.23
CA ASP A 635 -9.25 7.10 19.81
C ASP A 635 -8.85 8.16 18.77
N GLN A 636 -9.06 7.91 17.47
CA GLN A 636 -8.70 8.80 16.36
C GLN A 636 -7.25 9.28 16.43
N ILE A 637 -6.33 8.34 16.63
CA ILE A 637 -4.92 8.62 16.94
C ILE A 637 -4.28 9.40 15.78
N PRO A 638 -3.56 10.51 16.06
CA PRO A 638 -2.88 11.27 15.01
C PRO A 638 -1.79 10.45 14.34
N THR A 639 -1.77 10.49 13.01
CA THR A 639 -0.82 9.77 12.17
C THR A 639 -0.28 10.69 11.07
N THR A 640 0.98 10.53 10.67
CA THR A 640 1.62 11.30 9.58
C THR A 640 2.69 10.45 8.88
N GLY A 641 3.37 10.98 7.85
CA GLY A 641 4.35 10.25 7.05
C GLY A 641 3.73 9.02 6.38
N TYR A 642 4.46 7.90 6.40
CA TYR A 642 3.98 6.58 5.98
C TYR A 642 3.50 5.74 7.18
N GLY A 643 2.49 6.25 7.90
CA GLY A 643 1.90 5.55 9.04
C GLY A 643 2.63 5.76 10.38
N MET A 644 3.38 6.86 10.54
CA MET A 644 3.96 7.26 11.83
C MET A 644 2.86 7.76 12.77
N VAL A 645 2.58 6.98 13.80
CA VAL A 645 1.60 7.29 14.86
C VAL A 645 2.23 8.23 15.88
N LEU A 646 1.48 9.23 16.35
CA LEU A 646 1.93 10.20 17.34
C LEU A 646 1.17 10.03 18.66
N TYR A 647 1.91 10.08 19.76
CA TYR A 647 1.42 10.07 21.14
C TYR A 647 1.77 11.37 21.87
N ASP A 648 1.09 11.60 22.98
CA ASP A 648 1.30 12.78 23.81
C ASP A 648 2.77 12.92 24.27
N GLY A 649 3.39 14.04 23.89
CA GLY A 649 4.79 14.37 24.13
C GLY A 649 5.74 14.00 23.00
N ASP A 650 5.27 13.32 21.94
CA ASP A 650 6.11 13.00 20.80
C ASP A 650 6.58 14.28 20.10
N VAL A 651 7.84 14.27 19.71
CA VAL A 651 8.49 15.36 19.00
C VAL A 651 8.86 14.87 17.60
N PHE A 652 8.37 15.57 16.59
CA PHE A 652 8.48 15.15 15.19
C PHE A 652 8.63 16.37 14.28
N TYR A 653 9.00 16.15 13.02
CA TYR A 653 8.89 17.21 12.01
C TYR A 653 7.49 17.20 11.43
N ASN A 654 6.81 18.34 11.43
CA ASN A 654 5.51 18.49 10.79
C ASN A 654 5.68 18.90 9.33
N ASP A 655 4.68 18.63 8.50
CA ASP A 655 4.68 18.98 7.08
C ASP A 655 5.92 18.41 6.33
N MET A 656 6.29 17.17 6.69
CA MET A 656 7.46 16.47 6.14
C MET A 656 7.34 16.29 4.65
N SER A 657 8.46 16.40 3.92
CA SER A 657 8.51 15.95 2.52
C SER A 657 8.44 14.42 2.42
N GLU A 658 8.15 13.90 1.23
CA GLU A 658 8.13 12.45 0.98
C GLU A 658 9.48 11.79 1.30
N THR A 659 10.59 12.51 1.10
CA THR A 659 11.94 12.05 1.47
C THR A 659 12.15 11.99 2.98
N GLU A 660 11.61 12.95 3.73
CA GLU A 660 11.66 12.94 5.20
C GLU A 660 10.76 11.85 5.78
N ALA A 661 9.55 11.68 5.24
CA ALA A 661 8.64 10.62 5.62
C ALA A 661 9.23 9.22 5.31
N TRP A 662 9.90 9.06 4.17
CA TRP A 662 10.63 7.84 3.82
C TRP A 662 11.75 7.55 4.83
N ALA A 663 12.58 8.56 5.13
CA ALA A 663 13.66 8.42 6.10
C ALA A 663 13.13 8.04 7.48
N CYS A 664 11.98 8.58 7.89
CA CYS A 664 11.31 8.20 9.14
C CYS A 664 10.90 6.72 9.11
N MET A 665 10.19 6.30 8.07
CA MET A 665 9.74 4.91 7.92
C MET A 665 10.92 3.91 7.93
N VAL A 666 12.00 4.22 7.20
CA VAL A 666 13.24 3.41 7.20
C VAL A 666 13.81 3.29 8.61
N ASN A 667 13.98 4.43 9.29
CA ASN A 667 14.52 4.46 10.64
C ASN A 667 13.65 3.68 11.63
N ASP A 668 12.33 3.85 11.55
CA ASP A 668 11.36 3.18 12.41
C ASP A 668 11.39 1.67 12.18
N ILE A 669 11.34 1.20 10.92
CA ILE A 669 11.38 -0.24 10.62
C ILE A 669 12.70 -0.85 11.07
N ASN A 670 13.82 -0.16 10.88
CA ASN A 670 15.14 -0.66 11.28
C ASN A 670 15.31 -0.74 12.80
N LYS A 671 14.76 0.23 13.55
CA LYS A 671 14.97 0.36 15.01
C LYS A 671 13.84 -0.23 15.86
N SER A 672 12.67 -0.45 15.28
CA SER A 672 11.50 -0.95 16.00
C SER A 672 11.57 -2.44 16.33
N SER A 673 10.56 -2.88 17.09
CA SER A 673 10.39 -4.28 17.45
C SER A 673 10.09 -5.21 16.26
N TYR A 674 9.76 -4.69 15.06
CA TYR A 674 9.39 -5.55 13.92
C TYR A 674 10.58 -6.36 13.41
N THR A 675 11.66 -5.66 13.00
CA THR A 675 12.89 -6.30 12.50
C THR A 675 13.59 -7.11 13.59
N SER A 676 13.66 -6.56 14.81
CA SER A 676 14.33 -7.24 15.92
C SER A 676 13.57 -8.48 16.41
N ALA A 677 12.24 -8.52 16.36
CA ALA A 677 11.47 -9.71 16.72
C ALA A 677 11.64 -10.84 15.70
N VAL A 678 11.67 -10.54 14.39
CA VAL A 678 11.94 -11.55 13.35
C VAL A 678 13.36 -12.14 13.51
N ASN A 679 14.37 -11.31 13.74
CA ASN A 679 15.72 -11.77 14.02
C ASN A 679 15.84 -12.56 15.34
N SER A 680 15.04 -12.21 16.34
CA SER A 680 14.96 -12.97 17.61
C SER A 680 14.35 -14.34 17.39
N LEU A 681 13.27 -14.46 16.60
CA LEU A 681 12.69 -15.74 16.23
C LEU A 681 13.72 -16.62 15.51
N ARG A 682 14.39 -16.05 14.51
CA ARG A 682 15.41 -16.73 13.70
C ARG A 682 16.54 -17.27 14.57
N SER A 683 17.18 -16.40 15.36
CA SER A 683 18.33 -16.77 16.20
C SER A 683 17.97 -17.79 17.29
N LYS A 684 16.83 -17.63 17.97
CA LYS A 684 16.39 -18.56 19.02
C LYS A 684 16.07 -19.96 18.52
N ASN A 685 15.62 -20.08 17.27
CA ASN A 685 15.25 -21.36 16.67
C ASN A 685 16.25 -21.84 15.60
N ASN A 686 17.46 -21.24 15.57
CA ASN A 686 18.53 -21.60 14.63
C ASN A 686 18.10 -21.63 13.15
N LEU A 687 17.17 -20.75 12.75
CA LEU A 687 16.58 -20.76 11.41
C LEU A 687 17.55 -20.18 10.38
N TRP A 688 17.63 -20.86 9.23
CA TRP A 688 18.17 -20.31 7.99
C TRP A 688 17.04 -19.65 7.21
N MET A 689 17.20 -18.37 6.89
CA MET A 689 16.16 -17.51 6.34
C MET A 689 16.70 -16.72 5.14
N SER A 690 15.90 -16.55 4.10
CA SER A 690 16.23 -15.69 2.95
C SER A 690 15.78 -14.25 3.18
N GLN A 691 16.28 -13.31 2.38
CA GLN A 691 15.84 -11.92 2.42
C GLN A 691 14.33 -11.81 2.14
N SER A 692 13.80 -12.58 1.18
CA SER A 692 12.38 -12.55 0.84
C SER A 692 11.46 -13.07 1.96
N GLN A 693 11.94 -14.06 2.69
CA GLN A 693 11.26 -14.58 3.87
C GLN A 693 11.28 -13.57 5.00
N ALA A 694 12.44 -12.95 5.27
CA ALA A 694 12.56 -11.91 6.28
C ALA A 694 11.63 -10.72 5.98
N ASP A 695 11.61 -10.25 4.73
CA ASP A 695 10.76 -9.15 4.29
C ASP A 695 9.28 -9.42 4.53
N ALA A 696 8.78 -10.59 4.11
CA ALA A 696 7.38 -10.97 4.32
C ALA A 696 6.99 -10.97 5.80
N LEU A 697 7.86 -11.52 6.67
CA LEU A 697 7.64 -11.56 8.11
C LEU A 697 7.71 -10.17 8.76
N ILE A 698 8.63 -9.31 8.31
CA ILE A 698 8.72 -7.91 8.77
C ILE A 698 7.46 -7.14 8.37
N SER A 699 6.96 -7.31 7.14
CA SER A 699 5.70 -6.71 6.69
C SER A 699 4.51 -7.15 7.54
N PHE A 700 4.46 -8.45 7.84
CA PHE A 700 3.44 -9.01 8.73
C PHE A 700 3.54 -8.39 10.13
N ALA A 701 4.74 -8.35 10.72
CA ALA A 701 4.98 -7.73 12.02
C ALA A 701 4.59 -6.25 12.06
N TYR A 702 4.91 -5.52 10.98
CA TYR A 702 4.55 -4.11 10.83
C TYR A 702 3.02 -3.90 10.85
N ASN A 703 2.28 -4.82 10.22
CA ASN A 703 0.83 -4.71 10.12
C ASN A 703 0.07 -5.18 11.36
N VAL A 704 0.44 -6.32 11.95
CA VAL A 704 -0.33 -6.95 13.04
C VAL A 704 0.36 -6.91 14.40
N GLY A 705 1.62 -6.45 14.47
CA GLY A 705 2.43 -6.40 15.68
C GLY A 705 3.50 -7.50 15.74
N SER A 706 4.51 -7.28 16.57
CA SER A 706 5.71 -8.11 16.68
C SER A 706 5.61 -9.24 17.71
N SER A 707 4.55 -9.28 18.54
CA SER A 707 4.40 -10.29 19.60
C SER A 707 4.37 -11.72 19.05
N TYR A 708 3.86 -11.93 17.84
CA TYR A 708 3.86 -13.24 17.17
C TYR A 708 5.27 -13.76 16.85
N PHE A 709 6.31 -12.93 16.91
CA PHE A 709 7.69 -13.36 16.72
C PHE A 709 8.53 -13.20 17.99
N ALA A 710 8.17 -12.27 18.88
CA ALA A 710 8.85 -12.03 20.14
C ALA A 710 8.43 -12.99 21.27
N ASP A 711 7.17 -13.43 21.28
CA ASP A 711 6.55 -14.25 22.33
C ASP A 711 5.98 -15.55 21.73
N MET A 712 6.64 -16.67 22.04
CA MET A 712 6.26 -18.00 21.58
C MET A 712 4.94 -18.51 22.19
N SER A 713 4.47 -17.92 23.29
CA SER A 713 3.17 -18.26 23.89
C SER A 713 1.98 -17.74 23.08
N THR A 714 2.19 -16.72 22.25
CA THR A 714 1.16 -16.21 21.35
C THR A 714 0.96 -17.20 20.21
N SER A 715 -0.18 -17.88 20.16
CA SER A 715 -0.46 -18.91 19.13
C SER A 715 -0.39 -18.32 17.72
N CYS A 716 0.35 -18.96 16.82
CA CYS A 716 0.52 -18.51 15.45
C CYS A 716 0.76 -19.71 14.52
N THR A 717 -0.30 -20.16 13.86
CA THR A 717 -0.27 -21.43 13.13
C THR A 717 0.67 -21.45 11.91
N PHE A 718 0.87 -20.33 11.21
CA PHE A 718 1.88 -20.30 10.14
C PHE A 718 3.31 -20.35 10.70
N ARG A 719 3.54 -19.84 11.93
CA ARG A 719 4.84 -19.93 12.60
C ARG A 719 5.15 -21.39 12.96
N ASP A 720 4.15 -22.17 13.38
CA ASP A 720 4.34 -23.60 13.63
C ASP A 720 4.74 -24.34 12.34
N VAL A 721 4.15 -23.98 11.19
CA VAL A 721 4.55 -24.51 9.87
C VAL A 721 6.01 -24.16 9.54
N MET A 722 6.45 -22.93 9.85
CA MET A 722 7.85 -22.51 9.68
C MET A 722 8.80 -23.31 10.57
N LEU A 723 8.45 -23.52 11.84
CA LEU A 723 9.30 -24.22 12.80
C LEU A 723 9.42 -25.73 12.51
N ASN A 724 8.51 -26.29 11.73
CA ASN A 724 8.61 -27.64 11.21
C ASN A 724 9.56 -27.76 10.00
N ALA A 725 9.96 -26.65 9.38
CA ALA A 725 10.81 -26.66 8.20
C ALA A 725 12.26 -27.04 8.57
N VAL A 726 12.68 -28.21 8.09
CA VAL A 726 14.05 -28.70 8.17
C VAL A 726 14.48 -29.21 6.80
N VAL A 727 15.78 -29.22 6.53
CA VAL A 727 16.35 -30.03 5.44
C VAL A 727 15.89 -31.47 5.66
N PRO A 728 15.06 -32.04 4.77
CA PRO A 728 14.44 -33.33 5.01
C PRO A 728 15.48 -34.43 5.15
N PRO A 729 15.34 -35.36 6.12
CA PRO A 729 16.26 -36.47 6.27
C PRO A 729 16.08 -37.48 5.13
N THR A 730 16.84 -37.34 4.05
CA THR A 730 16.72 -38.18 2.84
C THR A 730 17.14 -39.64 3.06
N ASP A 731 17.73 -39.94 4.21
CA ASP A 731 18.08 -41.29 4.66
C ASP A 731 17.03 -41.93 5.60
N ALA A 732 15.90 -41.25 5.84
CA ALA A 732 14.79 -41.79 6.59
C ALA A 732 14.28 -43.07 5.94
N SER A 733 14.17 -44.13 6.75
CA SER A 733 13.74 -45.47 6.32
C SER A 733 13.15 -46.23 7.50
N ALA A 734 12.54 -47.39 7.25
CA ALA A 734 12.00 -48.22 8.34
C ALA A 734 13.09 -48.68 9.35
N SER A 735 14.35 -48.80 8.92
CA SER A 735 15.50 -49.12 9.78
C SER A 735 16.18 -47.90 10.40
N LYS A 736 15.89 -46.70 9.88
CA LYS A 736 16.39 -45.41 10.38
C LYS A 736 15.24 -44.41 10.47
N ALA A 737 14.34 -44.67 11.42
CA ALA A 737 13.19 -43.82 11.66
C ALA A 737 13.57 -42.56 12.45
N TYR A 738 13.03 -41.42 12.04
CA TYR A 738 13.15 -40.15 12.75
C TYR A 738 11.91 -39.94 13.60
N ARG A 739 12.10 -39.85 14.92
CA ARG A 739 11.02 -39.53 15.85
C ARG A 739 10.53 -38.10 15.60
N ALA A 740 9.22 -37.95 15.45
CA ALA A 740 8.58 -36.65 15.24
C ALA A 740 7.28 -36.53 16.06
N ARG A 741 6.79 -35.30 16.19
CA ARG A 741 5.53 -34.98 16.85
C ARG A 741 4.66 -34.11 15.95
N LEU A 742 3.36 -34.35 15.91
CA LEU A 742 2.45 -33.47 15.20
C LEU A 742 2.22 -32.15 15.93
N THR A 743 2.31 -31.04 15.20
CA THR A 743 2.00 -29.68 15.71
C THR A 743 0.56 -29.26 15.45
N GLY A 744 -0.15 -29.97 14.58
CA GLY A 744 -1.57 -29.78 14.29
C GLY A 744 -2.22 -31.08 13.82
N ASP A 745 -3.55 -31.12 13.85
CA ASP A 745 -4.30 -32.25 13.30
C ASP A 745 -4.00 -32.37 11.79
N SER A 746 -3.70 -33.58 11.33
CA SER A 746 -3.34 -33.82 9.93
C SER A 746 -3.90 -35.13 9.41
N VAL A 747 -4.20 -35.17 8.11
CA VAL A 747 -4.70 -36.37 7.44
C VAL A 747 -3.52 -37.23 6.98
N LEU A 748 -3.60 -38.54 7.25
CA LEU A 748 -2.68 -39.54 6.72
C LEU A 748 -3.20 -40.02 5.36
N TYR A 749 -2.39 -39.92 4.31
CA TYR A 749 -2.77 -40.28 2.94
C TYR A 749 -2.06 -41.54 2.45
N THR A 750 -2.59 -42.18 1.42
CA THR A 750 -1.94 -43.33 0.76
C THR A 750 -0.72 -42.96 -0.09
N ALA A 751 -0.58 -41.70 -0.52
CA ALA A 751 0.53 -41.24 -1.35
C ALA A 751 0.95 -39.80 -0.99
N ALA A 752 2.21 -39.46 -1.32
CA ALA A 752 2.73 -38.11 -1.21
C ALA A 752 1.96 -37.17 -2.14
N SER A 753 1.80 -35.89 -1.77
CA SER A 753 1.03 -34.87 -2.51
C SER A 753 -0.48 -35.13 -2.67
N GLY A 754 -1.03 -36.13 -1.97
CA GLY A 754 -2.45 -36.44 -1.94
C GLY A 754 -2.75 -37.89 -2.30
N GLY A 755 -3.92 -38.38 -1.88
CA GLY A 755 -4.37 -39.76 -2.07
C GLY A 755 -5.65 -40.04 -1.29
N SER A 756 -6.01 -41.31 -1.13
CA SER A 756 -7.13 -41.67 -0.25
C SER A 756 -6.75 -41.42 1.21
N SER A 757 -7.69 -40.86 1.98
CA SER A 757 -7.50 -40.66 3.42
C SER A 757 -7.48 -42.02 4.15
N LEU A 758 -6.43 -42.24 4.95
CA LEU A 758 -6.27 -43.36 5.87
C LEU A 758 -6.76 -43.04 7.29
N GLY A 759 -7.17 -41.80 7.53
CA GLY A 759 -7.66 -41.27 8.80
C GLY A 759 -6.95 -39.96 9.20
N THR A 760 -7.50 -39.28 10.21
CA THR A 760 -6.89 -38.11 10.83
C THR A 760 -6.03 -38.53 12.01
N VAL A 761 -4.84 -37.94 12.13
CA VAL A 761 -3.94 -38.08 13.26
C VAL A 761 -3.96 -36.76 14.04
N SER A 762 -4.24 -36.83 15.34
CA SER A 762 -4.40 -35.66 16.19
C SER A 762 -3.07 -35.01 16.54
N SER A 763 -3.10 -33.69 16.75
CA SER A 763 -1.97 -32.91 17.27
C SER A 763 -1.41 -33.52 18.56
N GLY A 764 -0.10 -33.39 18.74
CA GLY A 764 0.64 -33.96 19.87
C GLY A 764 1.02 -35.45 19.73
N THR A 765 0.42 -36.18 18.78
CA THR A 765 0.76 -37.58 18.49
C THR A 765 2.22 -37.71 18.09
N VAL A 766 2.92 -38.69 18.67
CA VAL A 766 4.29 -39.06 18.27
C VAL A 766 4.21 -40.01 17.09
N VAL A 767 4.96 -39.70 16.04
CA VAL A 767 5.04 -40.50 14.80
C VAL A 767 6.50 -40.80 14.48
N GLN A 768 6.70 -41.78 13.59
CA GLN A 768 8.02 -42.13 13.06
C GLN A 768 8.08 -41.76 11.59
N VAL A 769 8.96 -40.83 11.22
CA VAL A 769 9.25 -40.47 9.82
C VAL A 769 10.22 -41.50 9.24
N ILE A 770 9.77 -42.19 8.20
CA ILE A 770 10.47 -43.33 7.58
C ILE A 770 10.68 -43.15 6.07
N GLY A 771 10.39 -41.96 5.55
CA GLY A 771 10.57 -41.63 4.16
C GLY A 771 10.24 -40.16 3.90
N VAL A 772 10.78 -39.64 2.81
CA VAL A 772 10.61 -38.25 2.39
C VAL A 772 10.22 -38.24 0.91
N SER A 773 9.30 -37.34 0.56
CA SER A 773 9.03 -36.96 -0.81
C SER A 773 9.08 -35.45 -0.90
N ASP A 774 10.02 -34.94 -1.69
CA ASP A 774 10.14 -33.51 -1.97
C ASP A 774 9.60 -33.23 -3.37
N GLY A 775 8.39 -32.68 -3.43
CA GLY A 775 7.71 -32.35 -4.68
C GLY A 775 7.59 -30.85 -4.89
N SER A 776 7.71 -30.42 -6.15
CA SER A 776 7.41 -29.04 -6.55
C SER A 776 6.03 -28.94 -7.19
N LYS A 777 5.14 -28.12 -6.63
CA LYS A 777 3.84 -27.81 -7.25
C LYS A 777 3.94 -26.75 -8.37
N TYR A 778 4.95 -25.88 -8.27
CA TYR A 778 5.17 -24.74 -9.18
C TYR A 778 6.53 -24.77 -9.85
N ASN A 779 7.07 -25.96 -10.12
CA ASN A 779 8.43 -26.17 -10.66
C ASN A 779 9.56 -25.54 -9.81
N GLN A 780 9.30 -25.32 -8.52
CA GLN A 780 10.30 -24.89 -7.54
C GLN A 780 10.52 -25.99 -6.50
N GLN A 781 11.77 -26.40 -6.34
CA GLN A 781 12.17 -27.40 -5.33
C GLN A 781 11.83 -26.92 -3.91
N HIS A 782 11.66 -27.86 -2.99
CA HIS A 782 11.53 -27.62 -1.55
C HIS A 782 10.23 -26.94 -1.10
N LYS A 783 9.22 -26.82 -1.96
CA LYS A 783 7.96 -26.11 -1.62
C LYS A 783 6.87 -26.97 -1.03
N ASN A 784 6.85 -28.28 -1.29
CA ASN A 784 5.79 -29.16 -0.79
C ASN A 784 6.40 -30.49 -0.34
N VAL A 785 7.13 -30.45 0.77
CA VAL A 785 7.72 -31.64 1.39
C VAL A 785 6.63 -32.48 2.08
N TRP A 786 6.70 -33.79 1.89
CA TRP A 786 5.87 -34.80 2.53
C TRP A 786 6.73 -35.83 3.23
N TYR A 787 6.28 -36.27 4.41
CA TYR A 787 6.89 -37.37 5.14
C TYR A 787 6.02 -38.61 5.06
N GLN A 788 6.64 -39.74 4.75
CA GLN A 788 6.04 -41.03 5.01
C GLN A 788 6.20 -41.32 6.50
N VAL A 789 5.09 -41.55 7.19
CA VAL A 789 5.09 -41.81 8.62
C VAL A 789 4.39 -43.11 8.99
N GLN A 790 4.81 -43.67 10.11
CA GLN A 790 4.07 -44.70 10.82
C GLN A 790 3.31 -44.06 11.99
N ALA A 791 1.98 -44.15 11.97
CA ALA A 791 1.07 -43.60 12.98
C ALA A 791 -0.09 -44.57 13.23
N ASN A 792 -0.39 -44.88 14.51
CA ASN A 792 -1.50 -45.75 14.90
C ASN A 792 -1.52 -47.12 14.16
N GLY A 793 -0.35 -47.73 13.97
CA GLY A 793 -0.21 -49.02 13.27
C GLY A 793 -0.41 -48.95 11.74
N LYS A 794 -0.62 -47.76 11.17
CA LYS A 794 -0.71 -47.52 9.73
C LYS A 794 0.53 -46.82 9.21
N THR A 795 0.88 -47.09 7.96
CA THR A 795 1.93 -46.40 7.21
C THR A 795 1.28 -45.57 6.11
N GLY A 796 1.61 -44.29 6.03
CA GLY A 796 1.08 -43.39 5.01
C GLY A 796 1.88 -42.10 4.91
N TRP A 797 1.40 -41.16 4.12
CA TRP A 797 2.07 -39.89 3.83
C TRP A 797 1.33 -38.73 4.47
N MET A 798 2.05 -37.76 5.01
CA MET A 798 1.51 -36.53 5.57
C MET A 798 2.38 -35.33 5.21
N SER A 799 1.76 -34.15 5.18
CA SER A 799 2.47 -32.91 4.87
C SER A 799 3.49 -32.60 5.98
N ALA A 800 4.72 -32.28 5.59
CA ALA A 800 5.77 -31.87 6.52
C ALA A 800 5.37 -30.60 7.32
N ALA A 801 4.40 -29.83 6.82
CA ALA A 801 3.86 -28.65 7.49
C ALA A 801 3.39 -28.89 8.93
N TYR A 802 3.02 -30.13 9.27
CA TYR A 802 2.45 -30.50 10.56
C TYR A 802 3.37 -31.41 11.40
N VAL A 803 4.56 -31.75 10.90
CA VAL A 803 5.45 -32.75 11.50
C VAL A 803 6.72 -32.07 12.00
N HIS A 804 6.85 -31.98 13.32
CA HIS A 804 8.07 -31.50 13.96
C HIS A 804 9.00 -32.68 14.26
N ILE A 805 10.11 -32.79 13.55
CA ILE A 805 11.16 -33.78 13.86
C ILE A 805 11.91 -33.31 15.11
N ASP A 806 12.21 -34.25 16.00
CA ASP A 806 12.87 -33.97 17.29
C ASP A 806 14.26 -33.31 17.10
N ASP A 807 14.56 -32.27 17.89
CA ASP A 807 15.83 -31.53 17.80
C ASP A 807 17.07 -32.40 18.05
N SER A 808 16.90 -33.55 18.73
CA SER A 808 17.98 -34.52 18.97
C SER A 808 18.64 -35.07 17.70
N TYR A 809 18.04 -34.89 16.52
CA TYR A 809 18.61 -35.30 15.23
C TYR A 809 19.48 -34.24 14.53
N ASN A 810 19.65 -33.03 15.12
CA ASN A 810 20.52 -31.96 14.61
C ASN A 810 20.28 -31.60 13.12
N LEU A 811 19.04 -31.63 12.66
CA LEU A 811 18.71 -31.25 11.29
C LEU A 811 18.86 -29.73 11.08
N LYS A 812 19.25 -29.32 9.88
CA LYS A 812 19.34 -27.90 9.51
C LYS A 812 17.93 -27.34 9.35
N HIS A 813 17.52 -26.39 10.19
CA HIS A 813 16.25 -25.68 10.05
C HIS A 813 16.32 -24.63 8.96
N ASP A 814 15.97 -25.02 7.74
CA ASP A 814 16.05 -24.16 6.56
C ASP A 814 14.66 -23.84 6.03
N LEU A 815 14.27 -22.57 6.11
CA LEU A 815 12.93 -22.12 5.78
C LEU A 815 12.61 -22.28 4.29
N ILE A 816 13.60 -22.54 3.42
CA ILE A 816 13.32 -22.89 2.02
C ILE A 816 12.43 -24.14 1.91
N TYR A 817 12.47 -25.04 2.91
CA TYR A 817 11.63 -26.25 3.02
C TYR A 817 10.29 -26.01 3.72
N THR A 818 9.92 -24.76 3.99
CA THR A 818 8.58 -24.44 4.50
C THR A 818 7.55 -24.92 3.49
N ASN A 819 6.57 -25.71 3.93
CA ASN A 819 5.49 -26.15 3.05
C ASN A 819 4.64 -24.95 2.60
N ALA A 820 4.78 -24.57 1.33
CA ALA A 820 4.28 -23.32 0.79
C ALA A 820 2.76 -23.25 0.75
N ASP A 821 2.10 -24.36 0.38
CA ASP A 821 0.64 -24.47 0.31
C ASP A 821 0.01 -24.23 1.69
N VAL A 822 0.52 -24.92 2.72
CA VAL A 822 -0.01 -24.79 4.08
C VAL A 822 0.36 -23.43 4.67
N PHE A 823 1.61 -22.98 4.52
CA PHE A 823 2.04 -21.67 5.03
C PHE A 823 1.20 -20.53 4.44
N GLY A 824 1.05 -20.49 3.11
CA GLY A 824 0.28 -19.45 2.43
C GLY A 824 -1.20 -19.48 2.81
N SER A 825 -1.78 -20.68 2.95
CA SER A 825 -3.16 -20.85 3.42
C SER A 825 -3.33 -20.36 4.86
N GLN A 826 -2.37 -20.64 5.75
CA GLN A 826 -2.41 -20.16 7.13
C GLN A 826 -2.21 -18.64 7.23
N MET A 827 -1.29 -18.07 6.44
CA MET A 827 -1.11 -16.63 6.31
C MET A 827 -2.39 -15.93 5.84
N ALA A 828 -3.08 -16.48 4.84
CA ALA A 828 -4.33 -15.94 4.30
C ALA A 828 -5.43 -15.80 5.37
N ARG A 829 -5.43 -16.61 6.43
CA ARG A 829 -6.40 -16.53 7.54
C ARG A 829 -6.17 -15.30 8.43
N TRP A 830 -5.03 -14.62 8.34
CA TRP A 830 -4.73 -13.39 9.10
C TRP A 830 -5.31 -12.13 8.46
N CYS A 831 -6.52 -12.25 7.93
CA CYS A 831 -7.28 -11.16 7.34
C CYS A 831 -8.55 -10.80 8.15
N MET A 832 -8.77 -11.43 9.30
CA MET A 832 -10.01 -11.32 10.06
C MET A 832 -10.09 -10.02 10.88
N ALA A 833 -11.22 -9.33 10.82
CA ALA A 833 -11.61 -8.20 11.68
C ALA A 833 -13.05 -8.34 12.14
N GLY A 834 -13.31 -8.18 13.45
CA GLY A 834 -14.65 -8.35 14.00
C GLY A 834 -15.27 -9.72 13.72
N GLY A 835 -14.43 -10.75 13.50
CA GLY A 835 -14.88 -12.10 13.15
C GLY A 835 -15.09 -12.37 11.65
N SER A 836 -14.87 -11.39 10.75
CA SER A 836 -15.02 -11.55 9.30
C SER A 836 -13.75 -11.20 8.53
N PRO A 837 -13.45 -11.87 7.40
CA PRO A 837 -12.28 -11.54 6.60
C PRO A 837 -12.43 -10.19 5.89
N ILE A 838 -11.45 -9.31 6.05
CA ILE A 838 -11.30 -8.07 5.27
C ILE A 838 -10.55 -8.41 3.98
N SER A 839 -11.17 -8.16 2.84
CA SER A 839 -10.59 -8.44 1.51
C SER A 839 -9.24 -7.76 1.28
N GLY A 840 -9.10 -6.48 1.64
CA GLY A 840 -7.83 -5.75 1.56
C GLY A 840 -6.69 -6.41 2.38
N LEU A 841 -7.02 -6.94 3.56
CA LEU A 841 -6.04 -7.68 4.38
C LEU A 841 -5.74 -9.05 3.77
N LEU A 842 -6.73 -9.76 3.25
CA LEU A 842 -6.52 -11.05 2.59
C LEU A 842 -5.52 -10.94 1.44
N TYR A 843 -5.70 -9.96 0.56
CA TYR A 843 -4.79 -9.78 -0.58
C TYR A 843 -3.38 -9.37 -0.13
N ARG A 844 -3.26 -8.59 0.94
CA ARG A 844 -1.95 -8.30 1.56
C ARG A 844 -1.28 -9.59 2.07
N ARG A 845 -2.03 -10.48 2.73
CA ARG A 845 -1.49 -11.78 3.20
C ARG A 845 -1.06 -12.69 2.06
N ILE A 846 -1.79 -12.68 0.95
CA ILE A 846 -1.39 -13.42 -0.26
C ILE A 846 -0.09 -12.85 -0.82
N GLN A 847 0.06 -11.53 -0.89
CA GLN A 847 1.31 -10.89 -1.36
C GLN A 847 2.49 -11.24 -0.45
N GLU A 848 2.32 -11.16 0.88
CA GLU A 848 3.35 -11.56 1.84
C GLU A 848 3.70 -13.05 1.72
N ALA A 849 2.70 -13.93 1.52
CA ALA A 849 2.95 -15.36 1.29
C ALA A 849 3.69 -15.63 -0.03
N ASN A 850 3.40 -14.87 -1.09
CA ASN A 850 4.09 -14.97 -2.37
C ASN A 850 5.57 -14.55 -2.26
N MET A 851 5.84 -13.45 -1.55
CA MET A 851 7.21 -13.01 -1.25
C MET A 851 7.97 -14.07 -0.45
N TYR A 852 7.34 -14.59 0.61
CA TYR A 852 7.94 -15.60 1.48
C TYR A 852 8.26 -16.90 0.72
N ASN A 853 7.27 -17.44 0.01
CA ASN A 853 7.38 -18.77 -0.59
C ASN A 853 8.15 -18.74 -1.92
N TYR A 854 8.02 -17.68 -2.71
CA TYR A 854 8.41 -17.69 -4.13
C TYR A 854 9.29 -16.51 -4.54
N ASN A 855 9.73 -15.67 -3.59
CA ASN A 855 10.47 -14.44 -3.88
C ASN A 855 9.73 -13.53 -4.88
N ASP A 856 8.40 -13.53 -4.80
CA ASP A 856 7.53 -12.83 -5.75
C ASP A 856 6.98 -11.55 -5.12
N TYR A 857 7.59 -10.42 -5.50
CA TYR A 857 7.27 -9.08 -5.01
C TYR A 857 6.18 -8.37 -5.82
N ASN A 858 5.38 -9.09 -6.62
CA ASN A 858 4.33 -8.46 -7.41
C ASN A 858 3.29 -7.76 -6.51
N THR A 859 3.28 -6.42 -6.61
CA THR A 859 2.42 -5.57 -5.79
C THR A 859 1.03 -5.35 -6.38
N ASP A 860 0.74 -5.88 -7.57
CA ASP A 860 -0.56 -5.77 -8.22
C ASP A 860 -1.62 -6.56 -7.43
N LEU A 861 -2.67 -5.86 -7.02
CA LEU A 861 -3.79 -6.47 -6.30
C LEU A 861 -4.58 -7.46 -7.18
N THR A 862 -4.62 -7.29 -8.50
CA THR A 862 -5.26 -8.24 -9.41
C THR A 862 -4.49 -9.56 -9.47
N TYR A 863 -3.17 -9.49 -9.39
CA TYR A 863 -2.30 -10.66 -9.29
C TYR A 863 -2.49 -11.38 -7.96
N ALA A 864 -2.57 -10.67 -6.83
CA ALA A 864 -2.87 -11.30 -5.55
C ALA A 864 -4.28 -11.95 -5.52
N LYS A 865 -5.27 -11.31 -6.16
CA LYS A 865 -6.65 -11.81 -6.27
C LYS A 865 -6.76 -13.11 -7.06
N SER A 866 -5.92 -13.30 -8.07
CA SER A 866 -5.94 -14.53 -8.86
C SER A 866 -5.43 -15.74 -8.07
N ASN A 867 -4.84 -15.51 -6.89
CA ASN A 867 -4.25 -16.55 -6.04
C ASN A 867 -3.32 -17.47 -6.87
N PRO A 868 -2.24 -16.91 -7.43
CA PRO A 868 -1.44 -17.54 -8.49
C PRO A 868 -0.79 -18.84 -8.02
N TYR A 869 -0.59 -18.99 -6.71
CA TYR A 869 -0.03 -20.17 -6.07
C TYR A 869 -1.08 -21.01 -5.32
N GLY A 870 -2.37 -20.84 -5.62
CA GLY A 870 -3.42 -21.77 -5.26
C GLY A 870 -3.57 -22.05 -3.76
N TYR A 871 -3.37 -21.06 -2.90
CA TYR A 871 -3.59 -21.20 -1.46
C TYR A 871 -5.07 -21.44 -1.14
N THR A 872 -5.35 -22.15 -0.05
CA THR A 872 -6.71 -22.27 0.47
C THR A 872 -7.09 -20.97 1.18
N LEU A 873 -8.03 -20.22 0.60
CA LEU A 873 -8.45 -18.92 1.12
C LEU A 873 -9.67 -19.06 2.05
N PRO A 874 -9.80 -18.24 3.11
CA PRO A 874 -11.04 -18.15 3.88
C PRO A 874 -12.17 -17.65 2.97
N SER A 875 -13.39 -18.13 3.22
CA SER A 875 -14.58 -17.65 2.51
C SER A 875 -14.79 -16.16 2.78
N LEU A 876 -14.62 -15.33 1.77
CA LEU A 876 -15.00 -13.92 1.84
C LEU A 876 -16.54 -13.86 1.92
N SER A 877 -17.06 -13.28 3.00
CA SER A 877 -18.49 -13.07 3.21
C SER A 877 -19.06 -11.98 2.32
#